data_AF-A0A7X7TQ45-F1
#
_entry.id   AF-A0A7X7TQ45-F1
#
_cell.length_a   1.000
_cell.length_b   1.000
_cell.length_c   1.000
_cell.angle_alpha   90.00
_cell.angle_beta   90.00
_cell.angle_gamma   90.00
#
_symmetry.space_group_name_H-M   'P 1'
#
loop_
_entity.id
_entity.type
_entity.pdbx_description
1 polymer ?
#
loop_
_entity_poly.entity_id
_entity_poly.type
_entity_poly.pdbx_seq_one_letter_code
_entity_poly.pdbx_strand_id
1 'polypeptide(L)'
;VGGYELQQIFESSDDEGIYGLGQHQAHEINYKGKNEELFQYNTKVSIPFIVSTKNYGLLWDNYSLTRYGDPRPYGQISQFKLYDADGKEGGLTATYIDNVTTNHIFTVRNESTIDYENLETVENFPDGMDFNNAKITWEGDLEPLEDGVYRFLLYYAGYTKIWIDDELMADRWRTAWNPSVAKFQVDMQTGKKYHLKLEWIPDGGVSYIGLKALSPVDPNMQKNISFYSEMGDQIDYYFMTGDNMDGVIANYRELTGKAQVMPKWAMGFWQSRERYKTQDELLETLSEFRKRRIPIDNIVQDWFYWEEDQWGSHEFDPTRFPDPKSMVDNVHDQHAHIMISVWPKFYLETEHFDEFDRNGWMYRKAIEDSIRDWVYPGYVGSFYDAYAPGARELFWQQIHEHLYPLGIDAWWLDATEPDILSNASVDYRKALMNPTYYGPSTMYFNAYALMNAQGVYDGQRRDGEGERVFILTRSGFAGMQRYGTVTWSGDIGTVWEDMKAQIPAGINFSMSGLPYWTMDIGGFCVEKRYENAKEGSEDLNEWRELNTRWYQFGAFAPLFRVHGQYPYREIFNIAPQNHPAYLSMLYYNKLRYRLMPYIYSLAGAVYHHDYTMMRGLAMDFTSDAKVYNIDDQYMFGPAFMVCPVYEYKARNREVYFPKNKGWYDFYTGRYQEGGVKKMVDAPYERMPLFVPEGAIIPFGPELQYATEKKPDPIDLYVYTGADGSFELYEDENVNYNYEKGKFAAIPFTYNEKEKKLVIGERKGEFDGMLEFRKFNVIFVSKNNPVGFKPDMAEGILVEYDGTRIEVPAN
;
A
#
# COMPACT_ATOMS: atom_id res chain seq x y z
N VAL A 1 19.30 12.84 27.45
CA VAL A 1 18.08 13.63 27.21
C VAL A 1 17.00 13.09 28.12
N GLY A 2 16.17 13.93 28.75
CA GLY A 2 15.05 13.49 29.58
C GLY A 2 13.80 13.23 28.73
N GLY A 3 12.90 12.37 29.19
CA GLY A 3 11.62 12.04 28.57
C GLY A 3 10.91 10.97 29.40
N TYR A 4 9.67 10.62 29.03
CA TYR A 4 8.86 9.61 29.71
C TYR A 4 8.36 8.56 28.72
N GLU A 5 8.22 7.33 29.19
CA GLU A 5 7.29 6.38 28.58
C GLU A 5 5.87 6.87 28.86
N LEU A 6 5.03 6.85 27.83
CA LEU A 6 3.67 7.41 27.89
C LEU A 6 2.66 6.29 27.69
N GLN A 7 1.58 6.30 28.47
CA GLN A 7 0.46 5.39 28.23
C GLN A 7 -0.86 6.10 28.51
N GLN A 8 -1.81 5.94 27.59
CA GLN A 8 -3.19 6.38 27.76
C GLN A 8 -4.14 5.25 27.35
N ILE A 9 -5.13 4.98 28.21
CA ILE A 9 -6.17 3.98 27.98
C ILE A 9 -7.53 4.68 27.96
N PHE A 10 -8.38 4.31 27.02
CA PHE A 10 -9.76 4.76 26.90
C PHE A 10 -10.68 3.54 26.91
N GLU A 11 -11.78 3.63 27.65
CA GLU A 11 -12.84 2.63 27.60
C GLU A 11 -13.45 2.59 26.19
N SER A 12 -13.74 1.39 25.69
CA SER A 12 -14.30 1.20 24.34
C SER A 12 -15.43 0.19 24.39
N SER A 13 -16.58 0.52 23.79
CA SER A 13 -17.78 -0.32 23.87
C SER A 13 -17.63 -1.63 23.07
N ASP A 14 -18.39 -2.66 23.44
CA ASP A 14 -18.30 -3.98 22.79
C ASP A 14 -18.73 -3.97 21.31
N ASP A 15 -19.58 -3.02 20.92
CA ASP A 15 -20.14 -2.88 19.58
C ASP A 15 -19.38 -1.86 18.70
N GLU A 16 -18.21 -1.41 19.15
CA GLU A 16 -17.34 -0.47 18.45
C GLU A 16 -16.33 -1.19 17.55
N GLY A 17 -16.18 -0.67 16.32
CA GLY A 17 -15.13 -1.07 15.39
C GLY A 17 -14.08 0.03 15.28
N ILE A 18 -12.80 -0.34 15.28
CA ILE A 18 -11.66 0.59 15.26
C ILE A 18 -10.79 0.32 14.04
N TYR A 19 -10.49 1.35 13.24
CA TYR A 19 -9.72 1.24 12.00
C TYR A 19 -8.62 2.30 11.96
N GLY A 20 -7.67 2.16 11.04
CA GLY A 20 -6.58 3.12 10.87
C GLY A 20 -5.23 2.50 11.24
N LEU A 21 -4.42 3.22 12.00
CA LEU A 21 -3.05 2.87 12.42
C LEU A 21 -2.00 2.85 11.30
N GLY A 22 -2.41 2.96 10.04
CA GLY A 22 -1.58 3.00 8.84
C GLY A 22 -1.68 1.72 8.02
N GLN A 23 -0.55 1.24 7.53
CA GLN A 23 -0.44 0.07 6.67
C GLN A 23 0.34 -1.05 7.38
N HIS A 24 -0.31 -2.20 7.52
CA HIS A 24 0.22 -3.35 8.26
C HIS A 24 0.02 -4.66 7.49
N GLN A 25 0.95 -5.60 7.67
CA GLN A 25 1.04 -6.82 6.85
C GLN A 25 0.40 -8.06 7.50
N ALA A 26 -0.13 -7.94 8.72
CA ALA A 26 -0.69 -9.08 9.46
C ALA A 26 -2.15 -9.45 9.10
N HIS A 27 -2.68 -8.94 7.97
CA HIS A 27 -4.07 -9.15 7.51
C HIS A 27 -5.15 -8.65 8.49
N GLU A 28 -4.83 -7.73 9.40
CA GLU A 28 -5.78 -7.28 10.42
C GLU A 28 -6.67 -6.14 9.89
N ILE A 29 -7.99 -6.35 9.93
CA ILE A 29 -9.00 -5.29 9.89
C ILE A 29 -9.74 -5.23 11.22
N ASN A 30 -10.31 -4.08 11.58
CA ASN A 30 -10.94 -3.84 12.88
C ASN A 30 -10.01 -4.20 14.07
N TYR A 31 -9.28 -3.20 14.54
CA TYR A 31 -8.32 -3.30 15.63
C TYR A 31 -8.94 -3.41 17.03
N LYS A 32 -10.27 -3.46 17.16
CA LYS A 32 -10.92 -3.74 18.45
C LYS A 32 -10.41 -5.06 19.03
N GLY A 33 -9.77 -5.01 20.20
CA GLY A 33 -9.23 -6.21 20.85
C GLY A 33 -7.91 -6.74 20.27
N LYS A 34 -7.28 -6.02 19.34
CA LYS A 34 -6.03 -6.42 18.66
C LYS A 34 -4.83 -5.57 19.10
N ASN A 35 -3.64 -5.99 18.69
CA ASN A 35 -2.39 -5.33 19.05
C ASN A 35 -1.58 -5.00 17.80
N GLU A 36 -0.96 -3.82 17.77
CA GLU A 36 -0.04 -3.44 16.70
C GLU A 36 1.11 -2.58 17.25
N GLU A 37 2.34 -2.91 16.86
CA GLU A 37 3.50 -2.08 17.19
C GLU A 37 3.70 -1.04 16.09
N LEU A 38 3.64 0.23 16.40
CA LEU A 38 3.74 1.33 15.45
C LEU A 38 5.20 1.81 15.33
N PHE A 39 5.90 1.25 14.34
CA PHE A 39 7.19 1.72 13.85
C PHE A 39 7.30 1.60 12.33
N GLN A 40 8.21 2.36 11.70
CA GLN A 40 8.46 2.28 10.27
C GLN A 40 9.38 1.11 9.91
N TYR A 41 8.99 0.34 8.91
CA TYR A 41 9.81 -0.71 8.31
C TYR A 41 9.40 -0.88 6.86
N ASN A 42 10.25 -1.49 6.04
CA ASN A 42 9.85 -1.84 4.68
C ASN A 42 8.54 -2.66 4.74
N THR A 43 7.52 -2.21 4.02
CA THR A 43 6.15 -2.72 4.01
C THR A 43 5.25 -2.39 5.20
N LYS A 44 5.77 -1.73 6.23
CA LYS A 44 5.02 -1.32 7.42
C LYS A 44 5.06 0.19 7.58
N VAL A 45 3.90 0.83 7.49
CA VAL A 45 3.78 2.30 7.61
C VAL A 45 2.88 2.65 8.77
N SER A 46 3.45 3.29 9.78
CA SER A 46 2.71 3.63 11.01
C SER A 46 2.16 5.05 10.95
N ILE A 47 0.85 5.19 11.10
CA ILE A 47 0.16 6.47 11.21
C ILE A 47 -0.68 6.40 12.50
N PRO A 48 -0.34 7.13 13.56
CA PRO A 48 -0.96 6.98 14.87
C PRO A 48 -2.34 7.65 14.94
N PHE A 49 -3.21 7.36 13.97
CA PHE A 49 -4.58 7.82 13.89
C PHE A 49 -5.54 6.63 13.82
N ILE A 50 -6.58 6.66 14.65
CA ILE A 50 -7.70 5.72 14.55
C ILE A 50 -8.99 6.44 14.22
N VAL A 51 -9.88 5.72 13.55
CA VAL A 51 -11.29 6.10 13.34
C VAL A 51 -12.19 5.01 13.90
N SER A 52 -13.24 5.43 14.60
CA SER A 52 -14.23 4.58 15.24
C SER A 52 -15.56 4.60 14.48
N THR A 53 -16.28 3.47 14.48
CA THR A 53 -17.68 3.38 14.02
C THR A 53 -18.66 4.17 14.88
N LYS A 54 -18.21 4.75 16.00
CA LYS A 54 -18.95 5.71 16.83
C LYS A 54 -18.76 7.16 16.37
N ASN A 55 -18.26 7.36 15.15
CA ASN A 55 -18.07 8.66 14.50
C ASN A 55 -17.14 9.62 15.26
N TYR A 56 -16.06 9.09 15.82
CA TYR A 56 -14.94 9.89 16.29
C TYR A 56 -13.62 9.31 15.78
N GLY A 57 -12.56 10.11 15.87
CA GLY A 57 -11.19 9.69 15.65
C GLY A 57 -10.28 10.20 16.76
N LEU A 58 -9.11 9.57 16.86
CA LEU A 58 -8.06 9.93 17.81
C LEU A 58 -6.73 9.97 17.06
N LEU A 59 -6.11 11.14 16.98
CA LEU A 59 -4.72 11.27 16.55
C LEU A 59 -3.84 11.30 17.78
N TRP A 60 -2.96 10.32 17.92
CA TRP A 60 -1.95 10.24 18.96
C TRP A 60 -0.66 10.91 18.46
N ASP A 61 -0.34 12.09 18.97
CA ASP A 61 0.75 12.93 18.45
C ASP A 61 2.07 12.57 19.16
N ASN A 62 2.66 11.46 18.72
CA ASN A 62 3.95 11.00 19.21
C ASN A 62 4.77 10.35 18.09
N TYR A 63 6.05 10.72 18.00
CA TYR A 63 6.94 10.30 16.91
C TYR A 63 7.84 9.10 17.28
N SER A 64 7.80 8.63 18.53
CA SER A 64 8.54 7.44 18.98
C SER A 64 7.85 6.15 18.56
N LEU A 65 8.52 5.01 18.77
CA LEU A 65 7.87 3.72 18.70
C LEU A 65 6.65 3.71 19.62
N THR A 66 5.50 3.40 19.05
CA THR A 66 4.22 3.38 19.76
C THR A 66 3.63 1.97 19.71
N ARG A 67 2.75 1.59 20.63
CA ARG A 67 1.97 0.35 20.58
C ARG A 67 0.50 0.69 20.75
N TYR A 68 -0.32 0.12 19.87
CA TYR A 68 -1.76 0.09 20.03
C TYR A 68 -2.18 -1.25 20.65
N GLY A 69 -3.08 -1.21 21.64
CA GLY A 69 -3.54 -2.39 22.37
C GLY A 69 -2.63 -2.70 23.56
N ASP A 70 -2.06 -3.91 23.60
CA ASP A 70 -1.14 -4.33 24.66
C ASP A 70 0.13 -3.43 24.69
N PRO A 71 0.45 -2.78 25.82
CA PRO A 71 1.63 -1.92 25.92
C PRO A 71 2.95 -2.71 25.99
N ARG A 72 2.90 -4.02 26.26
CA ARG A 72 4.08 -4.84 26.45
C ARG A 72 4.69 -5.23 25.10
N PRO A 73 6.02 -5.32 24.98
CA PRO A 73 6.64 -6.01 23.86
C PRO A 73 6.28 -7.50 23.89
N TYR A 74 6.26 -8.15 22.72
CA TYR A 74 6.12 -9.60 22.64
C TYR A 74 7.30 -10.31 23.35
N GLY A 75 6.99 -11.29 24.19
CA GLY A 75 7.98 -12.07 24.94
C GLY A 75 8.40 -13.34 24.20
N GLN A 76 9.60 -13.85 24.49
CA GLN A 76 10.07 -15.13 23.94
C GLN A 76 9.19 -16.31 24.38
N ILE A 77 9.19 -17.40 23.60
CA ILE A 77 8.47 -18.64 23.96
C ILE A 77 9.01 -19.32 25.23
N SER A 78 10.17 -18.92 25.75
CA SER A 78 10.65 -19.35 27.07
C SER A 78 9.74 -18.94 28.23
N GLN A 79 8.70 -18.13 27.98
CA GLN A 79 7.63 -17.85 28.95
C GLN A 79 6.72 -19.05 29.23
N PHE A 80 6.71 -20.05 28.34
CA PHE A 80 6.04 -21.34 28.56
C PHE A 80 7.00 -22.31 29.25
N LYS A 81 6.46 -23.36 29.91
CA LYS A 81 7.28 -24.56 30.13
C LYS A 81 7.39 -25.28 28.79
N LEU A 82 8.62 -25.48 28.34
CA LEU A 82 8.93 -26.08 27.05
C LEU A 82 9.39 -27.53 27.25
N TYR A 83 8.86 -28.42 26.42
CA TYR A 83 9.27 -29.82 26.36
C TYR A 83 9.79 -30.13 24.97
N ASP A 84 10.89 -30.88 24.89
CA ASP A 84 11.45 -31.31 23.61
C ASP A 84 10.60 -32.43 22.98
N ALA A 85 10.97 -32.88 21.78
CA ALA A 85 10.24 -33.92 21.06
C ALA A 85 10.20 -35.28 21.80
N ASP A 86 11.09 -35.52 22.77
CA ASP A 86 11.10 -36.70 23.63
C ASP A 86 10.32 -36.48 24.95
N GLY A 87 9.72 -35.28 25.11
CA GLY A 87 8.92 -34.88 26.27
C GLY A 87 9.73 -34.40 27.47
N LYS A 88 11.03 -34.14 27.32
CA LYS A 88 11.90 -33.64 28.39
C LYS A 88 11.84 -32.12 28.47
N GLU A 89 11.69 -31.61 29.70
CA GLU A 89 11.61 -30.18 29.96
C GLU A 89 12.95 -29.45 29.69
N GLY A 90 12.89 -28.24 29.14
CA GLY A 90 14.02 -27.33 28.99
C GLY A 90 14.01 -26.46 27.73
N GLY A 91 13.36 -26.92 26.66
CA GLY A 91 13.35 -26.27 25.34
C GLY A 91 12.72 -27.18 24.29
N LEU A 92 12.56 -26.68 23.07
CA LEU A 92 12.09 -27.45 21.91
C LEU A 92 13.25 -28.19 21.25
N THR A 93 12.96 -29.29 20.54
CA THR A 93 13.94 -29.94 19.66
C THR A 93 14.08 -29.15 18.38
N ALA A 94 15.23 -28.50 18.17
CA ALA A 94 15.60 -27.85 16.93
C ALA A 94 16.46 -28.80 16.08
N THR A 95 15.95 -29.26 14.94
CA THR A 95 16.68 -30.11 13.99
C THR A 95 17.15 -29.29 12.81
N TYR A 96 18.47 -29.22 12.61
CA TYR A 96 19.11 -28.46 11.53
C TYR A 96 19.56 -29.39 10.41
N ILE A 97 18.89 -29.32 9.27
CA ILE A 97 19.25 -30.04 8.04
C ILE A 97 19.91 -29.03 7.11
N ASP A 98 21.19 -29.22 6.79
CA ASP A 98 21.97 -28.36 5.88
C ASP A 98 21.81 -28.74 4.41
N ASN A 99 21.23 -29.91 4.13
CA ASN A 99 20.97 -30.36 2.77
C ASN A 99 19.71 -31.23 2.69
N VAL A 100 18.59 -30.64 2.25
CA VAL A 100 17.29 -31.33 2.15
C VAL A 100 17.29 -32.50 1.17
N THR A 101 18.18 -32.51 0.17
CA THR A 101 18.26 -33.60 -0.81
C THR A 101 18.82 -34.89 -0.20
N THR A 102 19.82 -34.75 0.67
CA THR A 102 20.44 -35.88 1.37
C THR A 102 19.79 -36.17 2.71
N ASN A 103 18.97 -35.24 3.22
CA ASN A 103 18.41 -35.24 4.57
C ASN A 103 19.51 -35.37 5.65
N HIS A 104 20.68 -34.76 5.39
CA HIS A 104 21.79 -34.76 6.32
C HIS A 104 21.47 -33.84 7.50
N ILE A 105 21.49 -34.41 8.71
CA ILE A 105 21.30 -33.66 9.94
C ILE A 105 22.65 -33.08 10.34
N PHE A 106 22.80 -31.77 10.20
CA PHE A 106 23.99 -31.04 10.62
C PHE A 106 24.12 -31.06 12.15
N THR A 107 23.05 -30.72 12.85
CA THR A 107 22.98 -30.77 14.31
C THR A 107 21.55 -30.84 14.82
N VAL A 108 21.40 -31.26 16.08
CA VAL A 108 20.14 -31.17 16.84
C VAL A 108 20.44 -30.43 18.13
N ARG A 109 19.64 -29.41 18.44
CA ARG A 109 19.78 -28.60 19.65
C ARG A 109 18.49 -28.64 20.47
N ASN A 110 18.62 -28.42 21.76
CA ASN A 110 17.50 -28.08 22.63
C ASN A 110 17.46 -26.56 22.77
N GLU A 111 16.39 -25.92 22.32
CA GLU A 111 16.31 -24.46 22.23
C GLU A 111 15.12 -23.92 23.00
N SER A 112 15.38 -23.02 23.94
CA SER A 112 14.35 -22.39 24.77
C SER A 112 13.74 -21.13 24.12
N THR A 113 14.32 -20.68 23.01
CA THR A 113 13.89 -19.50 22.25
C THR A 113 14.03 -19.78 20.75
N ILE A 114 13.20 -19.12 19.94
CA ILE A 114 13.37 -19.06 18.48
C ILE A 114 13.50 -17.57 18.18
N ASP A 115 14.73 -17.08 18.13
CA ASP A 115 15.05 -15.64 18.05
C ASP A 115 16.23 -15.43 17.12
N TYR A 116 15.92 -15.31 15.83
CA TYR A 116 16.85 -15.07 14.74
C TYR A 116 16.27 -13.96 13.84
N GLU A 117 15.88 -12.85 14.46
CA GLU A 117 15.05 -11.80 13.84
C GLU A 117 15.85 -10.61 13.28
N ASN A 118 17.14 -10.51 13.58
CA ASN A 118 18.00 -9.40 13.16
C ASN A 118 19.46 -9.85 13.01
N LEU A 119 20.30 -8.95 12.49
CA LEU A 119 21.72 -9.21 12.21
C LEU A 119 22.50 -9.71 13.43
N GLU A 120 22.16 -9.28 14.64
CA GLU A 120 22.83 -9.72 15.87
C GLU A 120 22.37 -11.12 16.31
N THR A 121 21.10 -11.44 16.12
CA THR A 121 20.49 -12.69 16.62
C THR A 121 20.68 -13.86 15.65
N VAL A 122 20.80 -13.62 14.34
CA VAL A 122 21.10 -14.67 13.35
C VAL A 122 22.49 -15.30 13.56
N GLU A 123 23.41 -14.61 14.25
CA GLU A 123 24.72 -15.18 14.62
C GLU A 123 24.60 -16.34 15.62
N ASN A 124 23.45 -16.52 16.30
CA ASN A 124 23.22 -17.64 17.22
C ASN A 124 22.96 -18.98 16.52
N PHE A 125 22.81 -18.98 15.19
CA PHE A 125 22.66 -20.21 14.43
C PHE A 125 23.91 -21.10 14.56
N PRO A 126 23.84 -22.39 14.22
CA PRO A 126 25.01 -23.25 14.23
C PRO A 126 26.14 -22.75 13.30
N ASP A 127 27.31 -22.48 13.88
CA ASP A 127 28.52 -22.10 13.15
C ASP A 127 28.81 -23.05 11.98
N GLY A 128 29.03 -22.48 10.79
CA GLY A 128 29.42 -23.23 9.59
C GLY A 128 28.27 -23.95 8.88
N MET A 129 27.02 -23.76 9.31
CA MET A 129 25.85 -24.26 8.59
C MET A 129 25.66 -23.53 7.25
N ASP A 130 25.43 -24.29 6.18
CA ASP A 130 25.00 -23.74 4.90
C ASP A 130 23.47 -23.60 4.90
N PHE A 131 22.97 -22.38 4.79
CA PHE A 131 21.53 -22.11 4.69
C PHE A 131 20.98 -22.36 3.30
N ASN A 132 21.85 -22.45 2.29
CA ASN A 132 21.43 -22.78 0.93
C ASN A 132 20.96 -24.23 0.91
N ASN A 133 19.70 -24.45 0.55
CA ASN A 133 19.07 -25.78 0.53
C ASN A 133 18.94 -26.44 1.93
N ALA A 134 18.86 -25.63 2.98
CA ALA A 134 18.60 -26.08 4.35
C ALA A 134 17.10 -26.22 4.66
N LYS A 135 16.81 -27.01 5.71
CA LYS A 135 15.51 -27.05 6.39
C LYS A 135 15.76 -27.11 7.90
N ILE A 136 15.05 -26.31 8.66
CA ILE A 136 15.11 -26.32 10.12
C ILE A 136 13.72 -26.59 10.67
N THR A 137 13.63 -27.45 11.68
CA THR A 137 12.37 -27.76 12.36
C THR A 137 12.53 -27.55 13.86
N TRP A 138 11.60 -26.82 14.49
CA TRP A 138 11.43 -26.80 15.94
C TRP A 138 10.17 -27.58 16.31
N GLU A 139 10.32 -28.56 17.21
CA GLU A 139 9.24 -29.48 17.59
C GLU A 139 9.26 -29.78 19.10
N GLY A 140 8.09 -29.82 19.72
CA GLY A 140 7.95 -30.07 21.15
C GLY A 140 6.60 -29.63 21.70
N ASP A 141 6.48 -29.48 23.01
CA ASP A 141 5.24 -29.03 23.65
C ASP A 141 5.42 -27.70 24.40
N LEU A 142 4.40 -26.86 24.32
CA LEU A 142 4.21 -25.65 25.13
C LEU A 142 3.22 -25.96 26.26
N GLU A 143 3.58 -25.70 27.52
CA GLU A 143 2.63 -25.67 28.65
C GLU A 143 2.56 -24.24 29.22
N PRO A 144 1.37 -23.58 29.19
CA PRO A 144 1.21 -22.21 29.66
C PRO A 144 1.27 -22.12 31.19
N LEU A 145 1.70 -20.96 31.69
CA LEU A 145 1.73 -20.65 33.12
C LEU A 145 0.44 -20.00 33.62
N GLU A 146 -0.40 -19.52 32.70
CA GLU A 146 -1.67 -18.84 32.99
C GLU A 146 -2.75 -19.33 32.01
N ASP A 147 -4.01 -19.29 32.45
CA ASP A 147 -5.15 -19.63 31.58
C ASP A 147 -5.52 -18.43 30.70
N GLY A 148 -5.84 -18.69 29.43
CA GLY A 148 -6.47 -17.73 28.53
C GLY A 148 -5.80 -17.60 27.17
N VAL A 149 -6.12 -16.51 26.47
CA VAL A 149 -5.71 -16.30 25.08
C VAL A 149 -4.28 -15.75 25.01
N TYR A 150 -3.36 -16.59 24.56
CA TYR A 150 -2.02 -16.20 24.13
C TYR A 150 -2.05 -15.68 22.70
N ARG A 151 -1.30 -14.61 22.42
CA ARG A 151 -1.23 -13.97 21.09
C ARG A 151 0.18 -14.13 20.55
N PHE A 152 0.34 -14.94 19.52
CA PHE A 152 1.63 -15.23 18.92
C PHE A 152 1.98 -14.24 17.81
N LEU A 153 3.27 -13.97 17.67
CA LEU A 153 3.89 -13.23 16.59
C LEU A 153 4.99 -14.12 16.00
N LEU A 154 4.79 -14.56 14.78
CA LEU A 154 5.79 -15.24 13.96
C LEU A 154 6.45 -14.18 13.07
N TYR A 155 7.75 -13.96 13.25
CA TYR A 155 8.59 -13.18 12.35
C TYR A 155 9.25 -14.15 11.36
N TYR A 156 9.19 -13.88 10.06
CA TYR A 156 9.66 -14.86 9.07
C TYR A 156 10.19 -14.22 7.78
N ALA A 157 11.25 -14.79 7.24
CA ALA A 157 11.64 -14.78 5.84
C ALA A 157 11.91 -16.21 5.38
N GLY A 158 11.86 -16.50 4.09
CA GLY A 158 11.86 -17.87 3.57
C GLY A 158 10.52 -18.58 3.77
N TYR A 159 10.46 -19.86 3.38
CA TYR A 159 9.23 -20.65 3.47
C TYR A 159 9.01 -21.14 4.90
N THR A 160 7.87 -20.79 5.48
CA THR A 160 7.60 -21.02 6.91
C THR A 160 6.22 -21.61 7.11
N LYS A 161 6.15 -22.68 7.90
CA LYS A 161 4.88 -23.30 8.32
C LYS A 161 4.90 -23.61 9.80
N ILE A 162 3.82 -23.29 10.50
CA ILE A 162 3.68 -23.57 11.93
C ILE A 162 2.34 -24.23 12.24
N TRP A 163 2.39 -25.24 13.10
CA TRP A 163 1.24 -25.96 13.62
C TRP A 163 1.23 -25.95 15.14
N ILE A 164 0.03 -25.88 15.71
CA ILE A 164 -0.23 -26.13 17.13
C ILE A 164 -1.37 -27.15 17.24
N ASP A 165 -1.15 -28.27 17.94
CA ASP A 165 -2.09 -29.40 18.04
C ASP A 165 -2.61 -29.86 16.64
N ASP A 166 -1.69 -30.00 15.67
CA ASP A 166 -1.93 -30.34 14.25
C ASP A 166 -2.73 -29.32 13.42
N GLU A 167 -3.16 -28.20 14.01
CA GLU A 167 -3.83 -27.11 13.29
C GLU A 167 -2.79 -26.16 12.68
N LEU A 168 -2.89 -25.90 11.37
CA LEU A 168 -1.98 -25.02 10.63
C LEU A 168 -2.27 -23.55 10.99
N MET A 169 -1.37 -22.92 11.73
CA MET A 169 -1.50 -21.54 12.18
C MET A 169 -1.06 -20.52 11.12
N ALA A 170 -0.01 -20.84 10.36
CA ALA A 170 0.48 -20.02 9.26
C ALA A 170 1.25 -20.86 8.23
N ASP A 171 1.12 -20.47 6.96
CA ASP A 171 1.87 -20.95 5.79
C ASP A 171 2.21 -19.71 4.96
N ARG A 172 3.50 -19.39 4.90
CA ARG A 172 3.98 -18.09 4.45
C ARG A 172 5.31 -18.18 3.71
N TRP A 173 5.54 -17.23 2.81
CA TRP A 173 6.87 -16.96 2.27
C TRP A 173 7.17 -15.47 2.16
N ARG A 174 8.45 -15.13 2.37
CA ARG A 174 9.04 -13.85 1.97
C ARG A 174 10.46 -14.09 1.48
N THR A 175 10.98 -13.19 0.66
CA THR A 175 12.42 -13.22 0.33
C THR A 175 13.27 -13.07 1.59
N ALA A 176 14.43 -13.71 1.60
CA ALA A 176 15.27 -13.85 2.79
C ALA A 176 15.69 -12.52 3.46
N TRP A 177 15.82 -11.44 2.67
CA TRP A 177 16.30 -10.14 3.15
C TRP A 177 15.19 -9.19 3.61
N ASN A 178 13.91 -9.52 3.40
CA ASN A 178 12.77 -8.68 3.82
C ASN A 178 11.71 -9.50 4.57
N PRO A 179 12.00 -9.91 5.81
CA PRO A 179 11.06 -10.64 6.65
C PRO A 179 9.75 -9.88 6.90
N SER A 180 8.69 -10.64 7.12
CA SER A 180 7.35 -10.16 7.46
C SER A 180 6.86 -10.83 8.76
N VAL A 181 5.60 -10.57 9.12
CA VAL A 181 4.98 -11.06 10.34
C VAL A 181 3.67 -11.79 10.07
N ALA A 182 3.42 -12.86 10.82
CA ALA A 182 2.11 -13.49 10.94
C ALA A 182 1.68 -13.49 12.42
N LYS A 183 0.42 -13.13 12.68
CA LYS A 183 -0.17 -13.13 14.02
C LYS A 183 -1.28 -14.17 14.09
N PHE A 184 -1.35 -14.88 15.22
CA PHE A 184 -2.43 -15.83 15.51
C PHE A 184 -2.65 -15.93 17.02
N GLN A 185 -3.74 -16.55 17.44
CA GLN A 185 -4.12 -16.63 18.85
C GLN A 185 -4.49 -18.07 19.22
N VAL A 186 -4.14 -18.47 20.44
CA VAL A 186 -4.47 -19.80 20.98
C VAL A 186 -5.02 -19.62 22.39
N ASP A 187 -6.18 -20.22 22.68
CA ASP A 187 -6.73 -20.29 24.03
C ASP A 187 -6.09 -21.47 24.77
N MET A 188 -5.29 -21.15 25.79
CA MET A 188 -4.42 -22.12 26.46
C MET A 188 -4.80 -22.29 27.93
N GLN A 189 -4.66 -23.51 28.45
CA GLN A 189 -4.98 -23.87 29.84
C GLN A 189 -3.76 -24.41 30.57
N THR A 190 -3.55 -23.93 31.79
CA THR A 190 -2.50 -24.39 32.69
C THR A 190 -2.57 -25.90 32.91
N GLY A 191 -1.41 -26.56 32.90
CA GLY A 191 -1.30 -28.01 33.03
C GLY A 191 -1.70 -28.82 31.79
N LYS A 192 -2.15 -28.17 30.69
CA LYS A 192 -2.27 -28.80 29.38
C LYS A 192 -1.04 -28.48 28.53
N LYS A 193 -0.53 -29.50 27.83
CA LYS A 193 0.51 -29.38 26.80
C LYS A 193 -0.12 -29.17 25.43
N TYR A 194 0.49 -28.29 24.65
CA TYR A 194 0.10 -27.94 23.28
C TYR A 194 1.27 -28.25 22.36
N HIS A 195 1.10 -29.17 21.42
CA HIS A 195 2.18 -29.64 20.58
C HIS A 195 2.48 -28.60 19.49
N LEU A 196 3.69 -28.05 19.47
CA LEU A 196 4.15 -27.10 18.48
C LEU A 196 5.08 -27.79 17.49
N LYS A 197 4.85 -27.50 16.20
CA LYS A 197 5.78 -27.82 15.12
C LYS A 197 5.96 -26.59 14.23
N LEU A 198 7.20 -26.13 14.06
CA LEU A 198 7.58 -25.06 13.14
C LEU A 198 8.57 -25.62 12.13
N GLU A 199 8.22 -25.59 10.84
CA GLU A 199 9.11 -25.93 9.73
C GLU A 199 9.52 -24.68 8.97
N TRP A 200 10.81 -24.58 8.65
CA TRP A 200 11.39 -23.41 8.02
C TRP A 200 12.42 -23.78 6.95
N ILE A 201 12.33 -23.14 5.79
CA ILE A 201 13.31 -23.19 4.71
C ILE A 201 13.82 -21.75 4.50
N PRO A 202 15.07 -21.45 4.90
CA PRO A 202 15.63 -20.08 4.91
C PRO A 202 15.58 -19.34 3.57
N ASP A 203 15.73 -20.05 2.46
CA ASP A 203 15.70 -19.54 1.08
C ASP A 203 16.74 -18.43 0.75
N GLY A 204 17.79 -18.30 1.55
CA GLY A 204 18.90 -17.37 1.30
C GLY A 204 20.12 -17.69 2.16
N GLY A 205 21.26 -17.05 1.83
CA GLY A 205 22.51 -17.22 2.59
C GLY A 205 22.44 -16.67 4.02
N VAL A 206 21.58 -15.67 4.25
CA VAL A 206 21.14 -15.19 5.57
C VAL A 206 19.63 -14.98 5.47
N SER A 207 18.88 -15.40 6.49
CA SER A 207 17.43 -15.30 6.56
C SER A 207 16.99 -15.25 8.03
N TYR A 208 15.72 -14.93 8.28
CA TYR A 208 15.24 -14.55 9.60
C TYR A 208 14.01 -15.37 10.01
N ILE A 209 13.97 -15.77 11.28
CA ILE A 209 12.84 -16.49 11.88
C ILE A 209 12.77 -16.15 13.37
N GLY A 210 11.56 -15.93 13.87
CA GLY A 210 11.33 -15.66 15.29
C GLY A 210 9.93 -16.07 15.70
N LEU A 211 9.78 -16.59 16.91
CA LEU A 211 8.46 -16.87 17.48
C LEU A 211 8.37 -16.30 18.89
N LYS A 212 7.44 -15.36 19.05
CA LYS A 212 7.17 -14.68 20.30
C LYS A 212 5.68 -14.75 20.64
N ALA A 213 5.34 -14.49 21.90
CA ALA A 213 3.96 -14.44 22.35
C ALA A 213 3.74 -13.36 23.42
N LEU A 214 2.52 -12.82 23.45
CA LEU A 214 1.99 -12.09 24.60
C LEU A 214 1.18 -13.05 25.45
N SER A 215 1.43 -13.05 26.77
CA SER A 215 0.61 -13.76 27.75
C SER A 215 -0.81 -13.16 27.82
N PRO A 216 -1.79 -13.91 28.35
CA PRO A 216 -3.16 -13.44 28.48
C PRO A 216 -3.27 -12.08 29.19
N VAL A 217 -4.26 -11.29 28.76
CA VAL A 217 -4.66 -10.01 29.37
C VAL A 217 -6.14 -10.14 29.69
N ASP A 218 -6.59 -9.46 30.75
CA ASP A 218 -8.02 -9.36 31.06
C ASP A 218 -8.82 -8.99 29.79
N PRO A 219 -9.85 -9.75 29.39
CA PRO A 219 -10.59 -9.50 28.15
C PRO A 219 -11.24 -8.12 28.06
N ASN A 220 -11.61 -7.51 29.19
CA ASN A 220 -12.14 -6.15 29.21
C ASN A 220 -11.04 -5.12 28.96
N MET A 221 -9.84 -5.33 29.52
CA MET A 221 -8.68 -4.50 29.22
C MET A 221 -8.22 -4.65 27.77
N GLN A 222 -8.22 -5.87 27.22
CA GLN A 222 -7.81 -6.13 25.83
C GLN A 222 -8.68 -5.36 24.82
N LYS A 223 -9.96 -5.16 25.15
CA LYS A 223 -10.91 -4.46 24.28
C LYS A 223 -10.78 -2.94 24.34
N ASN A 224 -10.08 -2.38 25.31
CA ASN A 224 -9.91 -0.93 25.42
C ASN A 224 -8.99 -0.40 24.33
N ILE A 225 -9.15 0.88 24.01
CA ILE A 225 -8.20 1.60 23.16
C ILE A 225 -7.03 1.99 24.07
N SER A 226 -5.84 1.51 23.76
CA SER A 226 -4.63 1.77 24.55
C SER A 226 -3.52 2.19 23.61
N PHE A 227 -2.94 3.35 23.87
CA PHE A 227 -1.72 3.83 23.22
C PHE A 227 -0.60 3.86 24.24
N TYR A 228 0.51 3.22 23.92
CA TYR A 228 1.77 3.32 24.64
C TYR A 228 2.82 3.92 23.70
N SER A 229 3.63 4.87 24.16
CA SER A 229 4.78 5.37 23.41
C SER A 229 6.04 5.24 24.25
N GLU A 230 7.11 4.82 23.58
CA GLU A 230 8.42 4.60 24.21
C GLU A 230 9.01 5.89 24.75
N MET A 231 8.82 7.02 24.07
CA MET A 231 9.38 8.29 24.53
C MET A 231 8.55 9.51 24.11
N GLY A 232 8.30 10.42 25.05
CA GLY A 232 7.78 11.75 24.80
C GLY A 232 7.84 12.63 26.05
N ASP A 233 7.59 13.93 25.88
CA ASP A 233 7.60 14.89 27.00
C ASP A 233 6.25 14.96 27.74
N GLN A 234 5.16 14.68 27.03
CA GLN A 234 3.79 14.70 27.53
C GLN A 234 2.89 13.77 26.71
N ILE A 235 1.77 13.35 27.30
CA ILE A 235 0.67 12.73 26.53
C ILE A 235 -0.01 13.84 25.72
N ASP A 236 0.01 13.71 24.39
CA ASP A 236 -0.64 14.64 23.47
C ASP A 236 -1.48 13.87 22.45
N TYR A 237 -2.76 14.24 22.34
CA TYR A 237 -3.68 13.62 21.40
C TYR A 237 -4.82 14.56 21.03
N TYR A 238 -5.38 14.35 19.85
CA TYR A 238 -6.50 15.11 19.31
C TYR A 238 -7.71 14.19 19.14
N PHE A 239 -8.78 14.50 19.87
CA PHE A 239 -10.08 13.87 19.71
C PHE A 239 -10.93 14.67 18.73
N MET A 240 -11.53 14.00 17.75
CA MET A 240 -12.31 14.65 16.70
C MET A 240 -13.60 13.89 16.42
N THR A 241 -14.73 14.59 16.33
CA THR A 241 -16.05 14.00 16.08
C THR A 241 -16.59 14.39 14.72
N GLY A 242 -17.22 13.45 14.02
CA GLY A 242 -17.94 13.72 12.77
C GLY A 242 -19.38 13.21 12.83
N ASP A 243 -20.21 13.60 11.86
CA ASP A 243 -21.54 12.98 11.68
C ASP A 243 -21.44 11.56 11.15
N ASN A 244 -20.32 11.25 10.49
CA ASN A 244 -19.93 9.95 9.95
C ASN A 244 -18.39 9.86 9.90
N MET A 245 -17.85 8.76 9.38
CA MET A 245 -16.40 8.54 9.30
C MET A 245 -15.70 9.50 8.33
N ASP A 246 -16.35 9.97 7.25
CA ASP A 246 -15.76 11.02 6.40
C ASP A 246 -15.64 12.36 7.14
N GLY A 247 -16.62 12.72 7.99
CA GLY A 247 -16.53 13.90 8.84
C GLY A 247 -15.37 13.82 9.84
N VAL A 248 -15.06 12.62 10.33
CA VAL A 248 -13.86 12.40 11.17
C VAL A 248 -12.58 12.62 10.36
N ILE A 249 -12.51 12.06 9.14
CA ILE A 249 -11.35 12.26 8.25
C ILE A 249 -11.21 13.74 7.85
N ALA A 250 -12.30 14.46 7.65
CA ALA A 250 -12.27 15.89 7.36
C ALA A 250 -11.60 16.69 8.49
N ASN A 251 -11.93 16.39 9.75
CA ASN A 251 -11.28 17.02 10.91
C ASN A 251 -9.78 16.62 11.02
N TYR A 252 -9.42 15.39 10.65
CA TYR A 252 -8.01 15.00 10.54
C TYR A 252 -7.28 15.85 9.50
N ARG A 253 -7.90 16.14 8.34
CA ARG A 253 -7.32 16.98 7.28
C ARG A 253 -7.29 18.45 7.66
N GLU A 254 -8.25 18.92 8.43
CA GLU A 254 -8.20 20.27 9.02
C GLU A 254 -6.99 20.42 9.94
N LEU A 255 -6.75 19.43 10.80
CA LEU A 255 -5.62 19.44 11.74
C LEU A 255 -4.26 19.26 11.04
N THR A 256 -4.17 18.32 10.10
CA THR A 256 -2.87 17.84 9.57
C THR A 256 -2.55 18.32 8.15
N GLY A 257 -3.48 19.02 7.49
CA GLY A 257 -3.35 19.58 6.14
C GLY A 257 -4.20 18.84 5.11
N LYS A 258 -4.74 19.59 4.13
CA LYS A 258 -5.50 19.04 3.00
C LYS A 258 -4.63 18.15 2.12
N ALA A 259 -5.21 17.07 1.60
CA ALA A 259 -4.58 16.26 0.57
C ALA A 259 -4.72 16.96 -0.79
N GLN A 260 -3.62 17.15 -1.51
CA GLN A 260 -3.60 17.87 -2.80
C GLN A 260 -4.30 17.07 -3.90
N VAL A 261 -4.97 17.74 -4.85
CA VAL A 261 -5.47 17.06 -6.05
C VAL A 261 -4.26 16.59 -6.86
N MET A 262 -4.06 15.27 -6.95
CA MET A 262 -2.98 14.70 -7.75
C MET A 262 -3.07 15.12 -9.22
N PRO A 263 -1.94 15.24 -9.94
CA PRO A 263 -1.99 15.46 -11.38
C PRO A 263 -2.76 14.33 -12.06
N LYS A 264 -3.53 14.65 -13.11
CA LYS A 264 -4.46 13.66 -13.69
C LYS A 264 -3.79 12.43 -14.25
N TRP A 265 -2.60 12.58 -14.82
CA TRP A 265 -1.79 11.47 -15.32
C TRP A 265 -1.43 10.47 -14.21
N ALA A 266 -1.34 10.91 -12.95
CA ALA A 266 -1.08 10.00 -11.84
C ALA A 266 -2.24 9.03 -11.61
N MET A 267 -3.47 9.41 -11.94
CA MET A 267 -4.63 8.52 -11.82
C MET A 267 -4.67 7.44 -12.93
N GLY A 268 -3.83 7.60 -13.96
CA GLY A 268 -3.62 6.65 -15.04
C GLY A 268 -2.81 5.42 -14.64
N PHE A 269 -2.31 4.70 -15.64
CA PHE A 269 -1.51 3.50 -15.43
C PHE A 269 -0.02 3.81 -15.34
N TRP A 270 0.65 3.18 -14.37
CA TRP A 270 2.09 3.28 -14.14
C TRP A 270 2.77 1.94 -14.41
N GLN A 271 3.75 1.95 -15.32
CA GLN A 271 4.67 0.85 -15.51
C GLN A 271 6.02 1.16 -14.85
N SER A 272 6.52 0.23 -14.05
CA SER A 272 7.84 0.27 -13.45
C SER A 272 8.50 -1.11 -13.52
N ARG A 273 9.79 -1.17 -13.20
CA ARG A 273 10.61 -2.38 -13.08
C ARG A 273 11.68 -2.13 -12.02
N GLU A 274 12.10 -3.18 -11.31
CA GLU A 274 13.41 -3.24 -10.64
C GLU A 274 14.33 -4.08 -11.55
N ARG A 275 15.04 -3.48 -12.51
CA ARG A 275 15.08 -2.07 -12.93
C ARG A 275 15.26 -1.93 -14.44
N TYR A 276 14.86 -0.82 -15.04
CA TYR A 276 15.34 -0.45 -16.39
C TYR A 276 16.82 -0.10 -16.29
N LYS A 277 17.65 -0.76 -17.10
CA LYS A 277 19.11 -0.73 -16.99
C LYS A 277 19.75 0.31 -17.89
N THR A 278 19.05 0.69 -18.98
CA THR A 278 19.51 1.66 -19.97
C THR A 278 18.36 2.56 -20.43
N GLN A 279 18.72 3.70 -20.99
CA GLN A 279 17.81 4.63 -21.67
C GLN A 279 16.97 3.92 -22.75
N ASP A 280 17.62 3.10 -23.59
CA ASP A 280 16.94 2.38 -24.66
C ASP A 280 15.90 1.40 -24.11
N GLU A 281 16.19 0.65 -23.05
CA GLU A 281 15.26 -0.31 -22.48
C GLU A 281 13.98 0.35 -21.95
N LEU A 282 14.11 1.53 -21.32
CA LEU A 282 12.99 2.33 -20.85
C LEU A 282 12.15 2.83 -22.03
N LEU A 283 12.78 3.44 -23.04
CA LEU A 283 12.10 4.00 -24.20
C LEU A 283 11.42 2.93 -25.07
N GLU A 284 12.11 1.81 -25.34
CA GLU A 284 11.56 0.67 -26.08
C GLU A 284 10.35 0.08 -25.37
N THR A 285 10.40 -0.01 -24.03
CA THR A 285 9.26 -0.50 -23.24
C THR A 285 8.05 0.42 -23.43
N LEU A 286 8.20 1.73 -23.26
CA LEU A 286 7.11 2.69 -23.47
C LEU A 286 6.56 2.65 -24.90
N SER A 287 7.45 2.58 -25.90
CA SER A 287 7.07 2.45 -27.31
C SER A 287 6.30 1.17 -27.59
N GLU A 288 6.62 0.06 -26.92
CA GLU A 288 5.89 -1.20 -27.08
C GLU A 288 4.47 -1.12 -26.49
N PHE A 289 4.25 -0.38 -25.39
CA PHE A 289 2.88 -0.07 -24.91
C PHE A 289 2.09 0.71 -25.96
N ARG A 290 2.67 1.80 -26.49
CA ARG A 290 2.04 2.65 -27.51
C ARG A 290 1.70 1.87 -28.77
N LYS A 291 2.65 1.06 -29.27
CA LYS A 291 2.47 0.19 -30.44
C LYS A 291 1.35 -0.84 -30.25
N ARG A 292 1.24 -1.44 -29.06
CA ARG A 292 0.19 -2.42 -28.72
C ARG A 292 -1.15 -1.77 -28.37
N ARG A 293 -1.20 -0.44 -28.31
CA ARG A 293 -2.35 0.34 -27.87
C ARG A 293 -2.85 -0.02 -26.47
N ILE A 294 -1.89 -0.29 -25.58
CA ILE A 294 -2.14 -0.50 -24.16
C ILE A 294 -1.98 0.86 -23.48
N PRO A 295 -3.05 1.39 -22.86
CA PRO A 295 -2.98 2.70 -22.21
C PRO A 295 -1.94 2.78 -21.08
N ILE A 296 -1.15 3.85 -21.07
CA ILE A 296 -0.11 4.14 -20.08
C ILE A 296 0.12 5.64 -19.99
N ASP A 297 0.19 6.19 -18.79
CA ASP A 297 0.56 7.59 -18.53
C ASP A 297 2.00 7.69 -18.02
N ASN A 298 2.49 6.71 -17.26
CA ASN A 298 3.72 6.89 -16.47
C ASN A 298 4.68 5.71 -16.64
N ILE A 299 5.96 6.03 -16.84
CA ILE A 299 7.07 5.09 -16.77
C ILE A 299 8.05 5.50 -15.67
N VAL A 300 8.71 4.55 -15.03
CA VAL A 300 9.52 4.82 -13.83
C VAL A 300 10.95 4.33 -14.02
N GLN A 301 11.91 5.24 -13.91
CA GLN A 301 13.33 4.89 -13.77
C GLN A 301 13.65 4.62 -12.30
N ASP A 302 13.97 3.37 -12.00
CA ASP A 302 14.37 2.92 -10.67
C ASP A 302 15.86 3.22 -10.37
N TRP A 303 16.36 2.80 -9.22
CA TRP A 303 17.72 2.97 -8.71
C TRP A 303 18.82 2.55 -9.70
N PHE A 304 20.07 2.95 -9.40
CA PHE A 304 21.26 2.57 -10.15
C PHE A 304 21.30 3.12 -11.59
N TYR A 305 20.75 4.31 -11.83
CA TYR A 305 21.01 5.06 -13.07
C TYR A 305 22.35 5.81 -13.05
N TRP A 306 22.90 6.03 -11.86
CA TRP A 306 24.22 6.62 -11.60
C TRP A 306 25.38 5.64 -11.87
N GLU A 307 26.60 6.17 -11.98
CA GLU A 307 27.82 5.37 -11.99
C GLU A 307 27.98 4.59 -10.68
N GLU A 308 28.44 3.35 -10.75
CA GLU A 308 28.37 2.37 -9.65
C GLU A 308 28.84 2.90 -8.28
N ASP A 309 29.92 3.69 -8.25
CA ASP A 309 30.53 4.24 -7.03
C ASP A 309 30.06 5.67 -6.68
N GLN A 310 28.99 6.17 -7.32
CA GLN A 310 28.49 7.54 -7.20
C GLN A 310 27.04 7.64 -6.67
N TRP A 311 26.57 6.70 -5.84
CA TRP A 311 25.22 6.81 -5.26
C TRP A 311 25.07 8.11 -4.46
N GLY A 312 24.09 8.93 -4.83
CA GLY A 312 23.81 10.22 -4.20
C GLY A 312 24.38 11.42 -4.94
N SER A 313 25.20 11.20 -5.98
CA SER A 313 25.64 12.27 -6.89
C SER A 313 24.51 12.84 -7.75
N HIS A 314 23.44 12.06 -7.96
CA HIS A 314 22.34 12.36 -8.89
C HIS A 314 22.76 12.46 -10.36
N GLU A 315 23.98 12.06 -10.69
CA GLU A 315 24.46 11.96 -12.08
C GLU A 315 23.98 10.67 -12.74
N PHE A 316 23.91 10.69 -14.07
CA PHE A 316 23.61 9.50 -14.86
C PHE A 316 24.90 8.86 -15.37
N ASP A 317 24.98 7.54 -15.33
CA ASP A 317 26.05 6.77 -15.98
C ASP A 317 25.95 6.93 -17.50
N PRO A 318 26.90 7.63 -18.15
CA PRO A 318 26.80 7.97 -19.56
C PRO A 318 26.93 6.75 -20.48
N THR A 319 27.36 5.59 -19.96
CA THR A 319 27.42 4.34 -20.74
C THR A 319 26.05 3.69 -20.92
N ARG A 320 25.12 3.96 -20.01
CA ARG A 320 23.77 3.37 -19.99
C ARG A 320 22.67 4.39 -20.25
N PHE A 321 22.90 5.63 -19.86
CA PHE A 321 22.00 6.77 -20.02
C PHE A 321 22.77 7.95 -20.64
N PRO A 322 23.17 7.83 -21.92
CA PRO A 322 24.07 8.79 -22.56
C PRO A 322 23.47 10.19 -22.75
N ASP A 323 22.13 10.32 -22.79
CA ASP A 323 21.44 11.60 -22.93
C ASP A 323 20.11 11.58 -22.14
N PRO A 324 20.17 11.81 -20.81
CA PRO A 324 18.99 11.78 -19.95
C PRO A 324 17.93 12.81 -20.33
N LYS A 325 18.35 14.00 -20.82
CA LYS A 325 17.41 15.03 -21.28
C LYS A 325 16.62 14.53 -22.49
N SER A 326 17.31 13.98 -23.48
CA SER A 326 16.66 13.36 -24.64
C SER A 326 15.77 12.18 -24.24
N MET A 327 16.17 11.38 -23.24
CA MET A 327 15.31 10.32 -22.70
C MET A 327 13.98 10.86 -22.19
N VAL A 328 14.01 11.90 -21.34
CA VAL A 328 12.80 12.54 -20.81
C VAL A 328 11.96 13.14 -21.94
N ASP A 329 12.59 13.86 -22.88
CA ASP A 329 11.90 14.45 -24.03
C ASP A 329 11.20 13.37 -24.88
N ASN A 330 11.82 12.21 -25.10
CA ASN A 330 11.20 11.10 -25.84
C ASN A 330 10.04 10.43 -25.07
N VAL A 331 10.04 10.49 -23.74
CA VAL A 331 8.90 10.06 -22.91
C VAL A 331 7.74 11.05 -23.08
N HIS A 332 8.03 12.35 -23.01
CA HIS A 332 7.04 13.43 -23.19
C HIS A 332 6.45 13.46 -24.61
N ASP A 333 7.27 13.25 -25.65
CA ASP A 333 6.83 13.14 -27.05
C ASP A 333 5.87 11.97 -27.28
N GLN A 334 5.93 10.95 -26.43
CA GLN A 334 4.98 9.83 -26.41
C GLN A 334 3.79 10.06 -25.46
N HIS A 335 3.59 11.29 -24.99
CA HIS A 335 2.52 11.70 -24.06
C HIS A 335 2.51 10.84 -22.79
N ALA A 336 3.69 10.59 -22.23
CA ALA A 336 3.84 9.95 -20.93
C ALA A 336 4.67 10.84 -20.01
N HIS A 337 4.70 10.49 -18.73
CA HIS A 337 5.46 11.13 -17.66
C HIS A 337 6.50 10.16 -17.12
N ILE A 338 7.62 10.71 -16.64
CA ILE A 338 8.70 9.92 -16.04
C ILE A 338 8.86 10.26 -14.56
N MET A 339 8.90 9.21 -13.74
CA MET A 339 9.30 9.28 -12.34
C MET A 339 10.69 8.70 -12.16
N ILE A 340 11.50 9.30 -11.30
CA ILE A 340 12.84 8.80 -10.98
C ILE A 340 12.99 8.46 -9.50
N SER A 341 13.71 7.38 -9.21
CA SER A 341 14.13 7.01 -7.86
C SER A 341 15.15 8.00 -7.30
N VAL A 342 14.91 8.53 -6.11
CA VAL A 342 15.85 9.35 -5.35
C VAL A 342 15.83 8.87 -3.91
N TRP A 343 16.99 8.54 -3.38
CA TRP A 343 17.12 8.02 -2.03
C TRP A 343 17.68 9.11 -1.12
N PRO A 344 17.35 9.09 0.18
CA PRO A 344 18.05 9.90 1.17
C PRO A 344 19.47 9.39 1.48
N LYS A 345 20.05 8.53 0.62
CA LYS A 345 21.32 7.82 0.79
C LYS A 345 22.42 8.43 -0.09
N PHE A 346 23.59 8.61 0.50
CA PHE A 346 24.78 9.18 -0.14
C PHE A 346 26.02 8.34 0.20
N TYR A 347 26.80 8.00 -0.83
CA TYR A 347 28.11 7.39 -0.63
C TYR A 347 29.10 8.40 -0.07
N LEU A 348 30.00 7.90 0.78
CA LEU A 348 31.15 8.64 1.26
C LEU A 348 31.96 9.15 0.06
N GLU A 349 32.55 10.34 0.19
CA GLU A 349 33.39 10.98 -0.84
C GLU A 349 32.64 11.52 -2.08
N THR A 350 31.30 11.41 -2.13
CA THR A 350 30.51 12.21 -3.09
C THR A 350 30.45 13.67 -2.64
N GLU A 351 30.46 14.62 -3.58
CA GLU A 351 30.37 16.06 -3.25
C GLU A 351 29.11 16.39 -2.44
N HIS A 352 27.98 15.76 -2.79
CA HIS A 352 26.73 15.91 -2.06
C HIS A 352 26.80 15.40 -0.62
N PHE A 353 27.46 14.25 -0.37
CA PHE A 353 27.70 13.79 1.00
C PHE A 353 28.51 14.82 1.79
N ASP A 354 29.58 15.35 1.20
CA ASP A 354 30.48 16.31 1.85
C ASP A 354 29.76 17.64 2.16
N GLU A 355 28.76 18.05 1.38
CA GLU A 355 27.92 19.20 1.66
C GLU A 355 27.04 19.01 2.90
N PHE A 356 26.38 17.86 3.03
CA PHE A 356 25.61 17.54 4.24
C PHE A 356 26.53 17.41 5.45
N ASP A 357 27.64 16.69 5.31
CA ASP A 357 28.52 16.36 6.42
C ASP A 357 29.23 17.59 7.00
N ARG A 358 29.62 18.56 6.14
CA ARG A 358 30.17 19.86 6.58
C ARG A 358 29.23 20.64 7.48
N ASN A 359 27.92 20.45 7.33
CA ASN A 359 26.89 21.10 8.15
C ASN A 359 26.42 20.23 9.33
N GLY A 360 27.00 19.04 9.51
CA GLY A 360 26.57 18.08 10.53
C GLY A 360 25.21 17.46 10.24
N TRP A 361 24.81 17.38 8.97
CA TRP A 361 23.51 16.86 8.52
C TRP A 361 23.57 15.44 7.97
N MET A 362 24.69 14.73 8.13
CA MET A 362 24.78 13.29 7.86
C MET A 362 24.72 12.49 9.16
N TYR A 363 23.94 11.42 9.17
CA TYR A 363 24.07 10.43 10.23
C TYR A 363 25.41 9.70 10.08
N ARG A 364 26.27 9.74 11.09
CA ARG A 364 27.65 9.23 10.97
C ARG A 364 27.82 7.78 11.41
N LYS A 365 26.87 7.21 12.14
CA LYS A 365 27.04 5.89 12.76
C LYS A 365 27.32 4.78 11.73
N ALA A 366 26.67 4.82 10.58
CA ALA A 366 26.93 3.86 9.50
C ALA A 366 28.35 3.97 8.91
N ILE A 367 28.90 5.20 8.85
CA ILE A 367 30.26 5.45 8.40
C ILE A 367 31.26 4.96 9.45
N GLU A 368 31.03 5.29 10.72
CA GLU A 368 31.86 4.87 11.85
C GLU A 368 31.98 3.35 11.95
N ASP A 369 30.87 2.65 11.72
CA ASP A 369 30.81 1.19 11.76
C ASP A 369 31.20 0.55 10.41
N SER A 370 31.57 1.36 9.40
CA SER A 370 31.97 0.92 8.07
C SER A 370 30.95 0.00 7.38
N ILE A 371 29.66 0.31 7.56
CA ILE A 371 28.56 -0.42 6.94
C ILE A 371 28.68 -0.31 5.42
N ARG A 372 28.66 -1.46 4.75
CA ARG A 372 28.68 -1.56 3.29
C ARG A 372 27.34 -2.03 2.78
N ASP A 373 26.91 -1.45 1.67
CA ASP A 373 25.71 -1.89 0.98
C ASP A 373 25.93 -3.13 0.08
N TRP A 374 24.89 -3.51 -0.66
CA TRP A 374 24.87 -4.72 -1.49
C TRP A 374 25.43 -4.53 -2.91
N VAL A 375 25.74 -3.30 -3.31
CA VAL A 375 26.32 -3.04 -4.64
C VAL A 375 27.77 -3.48 -4.60
N TYR A 376 28.13 -4.54 -5.32
CA TYR A 376 29.50 -5.05 -5.36
C TYR A 376 30.50 -3.91 -5.70
N PRO A 377 31.66 -3.79 -5.00
CA PRO A 377 32.18 -4.66 -3.94
C PRO A 377 31.65 -4.35 -2.52
N GLY A 378 30.71 -3.43 -2.39
CA GLY A 378 30.08 -2.95 -1.16
C GLY A 378 30.62 -1.56 -0.83
N TYR A 379 29.77 -0.54 -0.88
CA TYR A 379 30.16 0.85 -0.69
C TYR A 379 29.71 1.38 0.66
N VAL A 380 30.55 2.22 1.26
CA VAL A 380 30.24 2.88 2.54
C VAL A 380 29.50 4.18 2.25
N GLY A 381 28.38 4.37 2.92
CA GLY A 381 27.55 5.56 2.79
C GLY A 381 26.60 5.70 3.97
N SER A 382 25.85 6.78 4.00
CA SER A 382 24.82 6.96 5.02
C SER A 382 23.66 7.82 4.51
N PHE A 383 22.75 8.15 5.43
CA PHE A 383 21.55 8.89 5.17
C PHE A 383 21.62 10.27 5.80
N TYR A 384 21.04 11.27 5.14
CA TYR A 384 21.01 12.63 5.67
C TYR A 384 19.92 12.80 6.73
N ASP A 385 20.08 13.79 7.62
CA ASP A 385 19.11 14.14 8.65
C ASP A 385 17.97 15.00 8.08
N ALA A 386 16.90 14.35 7.63
CA ALA A 386 15.71 15.04 7.13
C ALA A 386 15.02 15.94 8.17
N TYR A 387 15.28 15.78 9.48
CA TYR A 387 14.68 16.63 10.50
C TYR A 387 15.27 18.04 10.50
N ALA A 388 16.51 18.23 10.03
CA ALA A 388 17.14 19.53 9.89
C ALA A 388 16.53 20.31 8.70
N PRO A 389 15.94 21.51 8.91
CA PRO A 389 15.37 22.31 7.83
C PRO A 389 16.36 22.63 6.71
N GLY A 390 17.59 23.04 7.05
CA GLY A 390 18.63 23.33 6.06
C GLY A 390 19.07 22.10 5.27
N ALA A 391 19.03 20.91 5.87
CA ALA A 391 19.33 19.67 5.16
C ALA A 391 18.23 19.33 4.14
N ARG A 392 16.96 19.58 4.46
CA ARG A 392 15.86 19.41 3.50
C ARG A 392 15.98 20.36 2.30
N GLU A 393 16.35 21.61 2.57
CA GLU A 393 16.60 22.60 1.51
C GLU A 393 17.75 22.16 0.61
N LEU A 394 18.86 21.69 1.20
CA LEU A 394 20.01 21.18 0.46
C LEU A 394 19.67 19.93 -0.36
N PHE A 395 18.93 18.98 0.20
CA PHE A 395 18.48 17.78 -0.50
C PHE A 395 17.68 18.13 -1.75
N TRP A 396 16.72 19.05 -1.62
CA TRP A 396 15.98 19.55 -2.77
C TRP A 396 16.89 20.29 -3.75
N GLN A 397 17.82 21.14 -3.29
CA GLN A 397 18.72 21.88 -4.16
C GLN A 397 19.55 20.94 -5.04
N GLN A 398 20.09 19.85 -4.48
CA GLN A 398 20.85 18.85 -5.24
C GLN A 398 19.97 18.11 -6.27
N ILE A 399 18.70 17.84 -5.96
CA ILE A 399 17.74 17.30 -6.94
C ILE A 399 17.43 18.35 -8.03
N HIS A 400 17.22 19.60 -7.63
CA HIS A 400 16.88 20.71 -8.51
C HIS A 400 18.01 21.07 -9.47
N GLU A 401 19.27 20.92 -9.07
CA GLU A 401 20.41 21.23 -9.92
C GLU A 401 20.70 20.13 -10.95
N HIS A 402 20.51 18.86 -10.58
CA HIS A 402 20.95 17.72 -11.40
C HIS A 402 19.81 17.00 -12.16
N LEU A 403 18.62 16.92 -11.55
CA LEU A 403 17.52 16.08 -12.06
C LEU A 403 16.35 16.90 -12.59
N TYR A 404 15.94 17.97 -11.88
CA TYR A 404 14.79 18.80 -12.28
C TYR A 404 14.93 19.45 -13.67
N PRO A 405 16.11 19.97 -14.10
CA PRO A 405 16.26 20.62 -15.41
C PRO A 405 16.13 19.65 -16.59
N LEU A 406 16.16 18.33 -16.31
CA LEU A 406 15.90 17.29 -17.30
C LEU A 406 14.42 17.22 -17.69
N GLY A 407 13.52 17.81 -16.88
CA GLY A 407 12.06 17.77 -17.09
C GLY A 407 11.38 16.57 -16.42
N ILE A 408 11.99 15.98 -15.39
CA ILE A 408 11.42 14.85 -14.66
C ILE A 408 10.12 15.27 -13.96
N ASP A 409 9.05 14.48 -14.10
CA ASP A 409 7.70 14.84 -13.67
C ASP A 409 7.39 14.48 -12.20
N ALA A 410 8.12 13.50 -11.65
CA ALA A 410 7.77 12.87 -10.38
C ALA A 410 9.00 12.31 -9.63
N TRP A 411 8.89 12.28 -8.30
CA TRP A 411 9.95 11.82 -7.41
C TRP A 411 9.55 10.55 -6.68
N TRP A 412 10.32 9.48 -6.85
CA TRP A 412 10.17 8.27 -6.06
C TRP A 412 11.20 8.28 -4.91
N LEU A 413 10.75 8.71 -3.74
CA LEU A 413 11.53 8.81 -2.51
C LEU A 413 11.54 7.46 -1.79
N ASP A 414 12.51 6.62 -2.14
CA ASP A 414 12.64 5.27 -1.60
C ASP A 414 13.48 5.22 -0.30
N ALA A 415 13.34 4.13 0.46
CA ALA A 415 13.99 3.89 1.75
C ALA A 415 13.83 4.99 2.79
N THR A 416 12.65 5.61 2.85
CA THR A 416 12.33 6.73 3.75
C THR A 416 11.85 6.32 5.14
N GLU A 417 12.00 5.06 5.54
CA GLU A 417 11.73 4.63 6.92
C GLU A 417 12.52 5.43 7.99
N PRO A 418 13.85 5.64 7.90
CA PRO A 418 14.83 5.27 6.85
C PRO A 418 15.47 3.88 7.02
N ASP A 419 15.63 3.14 5.92
CA ASP A 419 16.31 1.83 5.91
C ASP A 419 17.83 1.96 5.68
N ILE A 420 18.55 2.47 6.70
CA ILE A 420 20.01 2.69 6.65
C ILE A 420 20.77 1.35 6.54
N LEU A 421 20.29 0.34 7.27
CA LEU A 421 20.80 -1.03 7.24
C LEU A 421 19.62 -1.98 7.44
N SER A 422 19.28 -2.73 6.39
CA SER A 422 18.19 -3.69 6.41
C SER A 422 18.43 -4.78 7.47
N ASN A 423 17.36 -5.18 8.15
CA ASN A 423 17.36 -6.22 9.20
C ASN A 423 18.17 -5.91 10.47
N ALA A 424 18.62 -4.66 10.65
CA ALA A 424 19.15 -4.22 11.93
C ALA A 424 18.07 -4.27 13.04
N SER A 425 18.49 -4.59 14.27
CA SER A 425 17.62 -4.49 15.44
C SER A 425 17.02 -3.08 15.59
N VAL A 426 15.85 -2.97 16.23
CA VAL A 426 15.19 -1.65 16.44
C VAL A 426 16.12 -0.67 17.15
N ASP A 427 16.88 -1.15 18.13
CA ASP A 427 17.83 -0.34 18.89
C ASP A 427 18.99 0.13 18.02
N TYR A 428 19.52 -0.72 17.15
CA TYR A 428 20.59 -0.31 16.24
C TYR A 428 20.07 0.63 15.14
N ARG A 429 18.84 0.45 14.63
CA ARG A 429 18.21 1.42 13.73
C ARG A 429 18.08 2.80 14.36
N LYS A 430 17.66 2.89 15.63
CA LYS A 430 17.68 4.15 16.38
C LYS A 430 19.10 4.71 16.46
N ALA A 431 20.10 3.90 16.79
CA ALA A 431 21.48 4.35 16.85
C ALA A 431 21.98 4.89 15.49
N LEU A 432 21.59 4.26 14.38
CA LEU A 432 22.01 4.63 13.02
C LEU A 432 21.53 6.03 12.60
N MET A 433 20.43 6.51 13.15
CA MET A 433 19.87 7.84 12.86
C MET A 433 19.95 8.81 14.06
N ASN A 434 20.85 8.54 15.02
CA ASN A 434 20.99 9.36 16.22
C ASN A 434 22.27 10.23 16.18
N PRO A 435 22.20 11.50 16.62
CA PRO A 435 20.99 12.26 16.92
C PRO A 435 20.29 12.77 15.66
N THR A 436 19.01 13.12 15.76
CA THR A 436 18.31 13.96 14.78
C THR A 436 18.41 15.43 15.20
N TYR A 437 18.10 16.35 14.28
CA TYR A 437 18.06 17.79 14.55
C TYR A 437 17.19 18.17 15.75
N TYR A 438 16.07 17.48 15.96
CA TYR A 438 15.14 17.78 17.06
C TYR A 438 15.48 17.05 18.36
N GLY A 439 16.28 15.97 18.32
CA GLY A 439 16.65 15.23 19.53
C GLY A 439 17.05 13.77 19.28
N PRO A 440 16.95 12.91 20.30
CA PRO A 440 17.30 11.51 20.15
C PRO A 440 16.33 10.82 19.19
N SER A 441 16.85 9.92 18.36
CA SER A 441 16.02 9.13 17.43
C SER A 441 14.96 8.28 18.11
N THR A 442 15.18 7.86 19.38
CA THR A 442 14.14 7.20 20.19
C THR A 442 12.86 8.04 20.28
N MET A 443 12.98 9.37 20.38
CA MET A 443 11.83 10.29 20.41
C MET A 443 11.31 10.60 19.01
N TYR A 444 12.16 10.63 17.99
CA TYR A 444 11.84 10.99 16.60
C TYR A 444 12.14 9.84 15.63
N PHE A 445 11.45 8.71 15.82
CA PHE A 445 11.73 7.49 15.08
C PHE A 445 10.85 7.34 13.83
N ASN A 446 9.59 7.80 13.88
CA ASN A 446 8.58 7.46 12.89
C ASN A 446 8.30 8.54 11.83
N ALA A 447 8.85 9.75 11.96
CA ALA A 447 8.43 10.91 11.17
C ALA A 447 9.40 11.26 10.01
N TYR A 448 10.40 10.42 9.72
CA TYR A 448 11.44 10.73 8.74
C TYR A 448 10.87 11.03 7.34
N ALA A 449 10.01 10.15 6.82
CA ALA A 449 9.40 10.32 5.50
C ALA A 449 8.55 11.59 5.39
N LEU A 450 7.87 12.00 6.47
CA LEU A 450 7.11 13.26 6.51
C LEU A 450 8.04 14.46 6.30
N MET A 451 9.21 14.44 6.94
CA MET A 451 10.20 15.49 6.80
C MET A 451 10.84 15.47 5.40
N ASN A 452 11.21 14.30 4.89
CA ASN A 452 11.82 14.21 3.56
C ASN A 452 10.87 14.68 2.45
N ALA A 453 9.61 14.24 2.47
CA ALA A 453 8.59 14.67 1.51
C ALA A 453 8.32 16.19 1.59
N GLN A 454 8.36 16.78 2.79
CA GLN A 454 8.24 18.23 2.96
C GLN A 454 9.31 18.98 2.16
N GLY A 455 10.58 18.54 2.26
CA GLY A 455 11.70 19.21 1.58
C GLY A 455 11.50 19.29 0.07
N VAL A 456 11.10 18.17 -0.53
CA VAL A 456 10.87 18.07 -1.97
C VAL A 456 9.62 18.83 -2.40
N TYR A 457 8.51 18.71 -1.67
CA TYR A 457 7.27 19.41 -2.01
C TYR A 457 7.41 20.93 -1.89
N ASP A 458 7.91 21.43 -0.76
CA ASP A 458 8.10 22.87 -0.53
C ASP A 458 9.13 23.43 -1.52
N GLY A 459 10.17 22.65 -1.82
CA GLY A 459 11.19 22.98 -2.82
C GLY A 459 10.62 23.16 -4.22
N GLN A 460 9.93 22.14 -4.74
CA GLN A 460 9.35 22.21 -6.09
C GLN A 460 8.26 23.27 -6.20
N ARG A 461 7.42 23.43 -5.16
CA ARG A 461 6.40 24.50 -5.13
C ARG A 461 7.00 25.91 -5.21
N ARG A 462 8.21 26.08 -4.68
CA ARG A 462 8.93 27.36 -4.68
C ARG A 462 9.64 27.61 -6.00
N ASP A 463 10.32 26.59 -6.53
CA ASP A 463 11.28 26.75 -7.64
C ASP A 463 10.66 26.40 -9.02
N GLY A 464 9.55 25.67 -9.05
CA GLY A 464 8.87 25.25 -10.28
C GLY A 464 7.94 26.30 -10.89
N GLU A 465 7.30 25.94 -12.02
CA GLU A 465 6.46 26.84 -12.83
C GLU A 465 4.96 26.78 -12.45
N GLY A 466 4.63 26.06 -11.37
CA GLY A 466 3.27 25.90 -10.86
C GLY A 466 2.61 24.57 -11.25
N GLU A 467 3.39 23.64 -11.82
CA GLU A 467 3.01 22.26 -12.00
C GLU A 467 2.80 21.54 -10.66
N ARG A 468 1.94 20.51 -10.67
CA ARG A 468 1.66 19.71 -9.48
C ARG A 468 2.85 18.84 -9.10
N VAL A 469 3.18 18.86 -7.82
CA VAL A 469 4.15 17.93 -7.24
C VAL A 469 3.51 16.54 -7.16
N PHE A 470 4.27 15.53 -7.55
CA PHE A 470 3.96 14.14 -7.27
C PHE A 470 5.17 13.47 -6.60
N ILE A 471 4.93 12.86 -5.45
CA ILE A 471 5.92 12.08 -4.72
C ILE A 471 5.35 10.67 -4.48
N LEU A 472 6.11 9.64 -4.82
CA LEU A 472 5.88 8.27 -4.34
C LEU A 472 6.90 8.00 -3.21
N THR A 473 6.46 7.59 -2.01
CA THR A 473 7.38 7.36 -0.87
C THR A 473 7.07 6.07 -0.11
N ARG A 474 8.10 5.36 0.41
CA ARG A 474 7.93 3.98 0.95
C ARG A 474 7.34 3.96 2.35
N SER A 475 7.53 5.05 3.07
CA SER A 475 7.04 5.21 4.44
C SER A 475 6.05 6.38 4.52
N GLY A 476 5.58 6.67 5.72
CA GLY A 476 4.50 7.61 5.94
C GLY A 476 4.26 7.92 7.39
N PHE A 477 3.67 9.08 7.65
CA PHE A 477 3.27 9.49 8.98
C PHE A 477 2.08 10.46 8.90
N ALA A 478 1.50 10.81 10.04
CA ALA A 478 0.35 11.71 10.09
C ALA A 478 0.62 13.05 9.39
N GLY A 479 -0.28 13.47 8.51
CA GLY A 479 -0.20 14.71 7.76
C GLY A 479 0.60 14.66 6.45
N MET A 480 1.18 13.51 6.10
CA MET A 480 1.97 13.35 4.88
C MET A 480 1.23 13.75 3.59
N GLN A 481 -0.09 13.53 3.54
CA GLN A 481 -0.92 13.85 2.37
C GLN A 481 -0.84 15.31 1.89
N ARG A 482 -0.45 16.24 2.76
CA ARG A 482 -0.34 17.67 2.42
C ARG A 482 0.76 17.98 1.41
N TYR A 483 1.70 17.06 1.26
CA TYR A 483 2.90 17.22 0.42
C TYR A 483 2.80 16.51 -0.94
N GLY A 484 1.59 16.29 -1.47
CA GLY A 484 1.43 15.69 -2.81
C GLY A 484 2.00 14.27 -2.93
N THR A 485 1.89 13.50 -1.85
CA THR A 485 2.50 12.16 -1.71
C THR A 485 1.50 11.03 -1.94
N VAL A 486 1.99 9.94 -2.51
CA VAL A 486 1.40 8.60 -2.51
C VAL A 486 2.36 7.69 -1.74
N THR A 487 1.83 6.85 -0.85
CA THR A 487 2.64 5.79 -0.23
C THR A 487 2.39 4.46 -0.93
N TRP A 488 3.42 3.66 -1.17
CA TRP A 488 3.24 2.26 -1.56
C TRP A 488 3.66 1.31 -0.47
N SER A 489 3.19 0.07 -0.59
CA SER A 489 3.38 -0.95 0.43
C SER A 489 4.75 -1.58 0.54
N GLY A 490 5.79 -1.00 -0.06
CA GLY A 490 7.14 -1.55 -0.06
C GLY A 490 7.25 -2.90 -0.74
N ASP A 491 8.33 -3.60 -0.39
CA ASP A 491 8.85 -4.75 -1.12
C ASP A 491 8.16 -6.05 -0.68
N ILE A 492 6.90 -6.22 -1.08
CA ILE A 492 6.06 -7.39 -0.76
C ILE A 492 6.40 -8.63 -1.59
N GLY A 493 6.01 -9.81 -1.14
CA GLY A 493 6.25 -11.07 -1.85
C GLY A 493 5.28 -11.29 -3.01
N THR A 494 5.72 -12.01 -4.05
CA THR A 494 4.85 -12.49 -5.13
C THR A 494 4.06 -13.73 -4.70
N VAL A 495 3.21 -13.58 -3.68
CA VAL A 495 2.43 -14.67 -3.08
C VAL A 495 0.98 -14.23 -2.83
N TRP A 496 0.07 -15.20 -2.79
CA TRP A 496 -1.37 -14.94 -2.68
C TRP A 496 -1.77 -14.32 -1.34
N GLU A 497 -1.09 -14.72 -0.26
CA GLU A 497 -1.31 -14.15 1.06
C GLU A 497 -0.94 -12.66 1.12
N ASP A 498 0.18 -12.23 0.52
CA ASP A 498 0.56 -10.81 0.47
C ASP A 498 -0.46 -10.04 -0.37
N MET A 499 -0.95 -10.58 -1.50
CA MET A 499 -2.06 -9.98 -2.25
C MET A 499 -3.32 -9.80 -1.37
N LYS A 500 -3.67 -10.78 -0.55
CA LYS A 500 -4.78 -10.66 0.42
C LYS A 500 -4.49 -9.61 1.49
N ALA A 501 -3.26 -9.57 2.02
CA ALA A 501 -2.84 -8.62 3.06
C ALA A 501 -2.96 -7.16 2.60
N GLN A 502 -2.79 -6.92 1.30
CA GLN A 502 -2.85 -5.57 0.73
C GLN A 502 -4.24 -4.96 0.78
N ILE A 503 -5.29 -5.77 0.89
CA ILE A 503 -6.68 -5.29 1.00
C ILE A 503 -6.88 -4.54 2.35
N PRO A 504 -6.70 -5.17 3.53
CA PRO A 504 -6.80 -4.46 4.80
C PRO A 504 -5.68 -3.43 4.96
N ALA A 505 -4.48 -3.63 4.39
CA ALA A 505 -3.40 -2.65 4.46
C ALA A 505 -3.79 -1.31 3.79
N GLY A 506 -4.33 -1.36 2.56
CA GLY A 506 -4.79 -0.16 1.85
C GLY A 506 -6.04 0.49 2.49
N ILE A 507 -6.96 -0.32 3.03
CA ILE A 507 -8.14 0.17 3.77
C ILE A 507 -7.69 0.93 5.03
N ASN A 508 -6.87 0.31 5.87
CA ASN A 508 -6.41 0.91 7.11
C ASN A 508 -5.56 2.15 6.85
N PHE A 509 -4.71 2.15 5.82
CA PHE A 509 -3.94 3.35 5.44
C PHE A 509 -4.88 4.50 5.05
N SER A 510 -5.90 4.21 4.25
CA SER A 510 -6.90 5.19 3.83
C SER A 510 -7.75 5.72 5.00
N MET A 511 -8.15 4.83 5.90
CA MET A 511 -8.87 5.16 7.14
C MET A 511 -7.97 5.82 8.20
N SER A 512 -6.65 5.85 7.99
CA SER A 512 -5.70 6.62 8.78
C SER A 512 -5.61 8.09 8.33
N GLY A 513 -6.45 8.49 7.37
CA GLY A 513 -6.53 9.85 6.90
C GLY A 513 -5.67 10.14 5.67
N LEU A 514 -5.06 9.17 5.01
CA LEU A 514 -4.25 9.41 3.80
C LEU A 514 -4.91 8.80 2.55
N PRO A 515 -5.32 9.60 1.55
CA PRO A 515 -6.25 9.12 0.52
C PRO A 515 -5.58 8.47 -0.69
N TYR A 516 -4.27 8.67 -0.87
CA TYR A 516 -3.52 8.16 -2.01
C TYR A 516 -2.53 7.09 -1.57
N TRP A 517 -2.76 5.88 -2.08
CA TRP A 517 -2.04 4.68 -1.72
C TRP A 517 -1.89 3.75 -2.93
N THR A 518 -0.84 2.93 -2.94
CA THR A 518 -0.63 1.90 -3.95
C THR A 518 0.18 0.72 -3.46
N MET A 519 0.46 -0.23 -4.34
CA MET A 519 1.21 -1.44 -4.08
C MET A 519 1.94 -1.87 -5.35
N ASP A 520 2.82 -2.85 -5.23
CA ASP A 520 3.43 -3.51 -6.37
C ASP A 520 2.48 -4.58 -6.90
N ILE A 521 1.79 -4.29 -8.00
CA ILE A 521 0.95 -5.30 -8.66
C ILE A 521 1.84 -6.46 -9.14
N GLY A 522 1.54 -7.66 -8.63
CA GLY A 522 2.33 -8.86 -8.83
C GLY A 522 3.29 -9.18 -7.66
N GLY A 523 3.55 -8.21 -6.78
CA GLY A 523 4.51 -8.27 -5.67
C GLY A 523 5.94 -7.87 -6.06
N PHE A 524 6.74 -7.36 -5.13
CA PHE A 524 8.13 -6.96 -5.42
C PHE A 524 9.05 -8.18 -5.57
N CYS A 525 9.23 -8.94 -4.48
CA CYS A 525 10.21 -10.00 -4.35
C CYS A 525 9.64 -11.32 -4.87
N VAL A 526 10.39 -11.98 -5.75
CA VAL A 526 9.88 -13.13 -6.51
C VAL A 526 10.40 -14.45 -5.96
N GLU A 527 9.51 -15.45 -5.81
CA GLU A 527 9.95 -16.81 -5.53
C GLU A 527 10.81 -17.34 -6.70
N LYS A 528 11.96 -17.97 -6.41
CA LYS A 528 12.90 -18.47 -7.44
C LYS A 528 12.27 -19.40 -8.50
N ARG A 529 11.16 -20.07 -8.17
CA ARG A 529 10.41 -20.93 -9.11
C ARG A 529 9.76 -20.14 -10.25
N TYR A 530 9.35 -18.89 -10.00
CA TYR A 530 8.77 -18.03 -11.04
C TYR A 530 9.83 -17.46 -11.99
N GLU A 531 11.02 -17.15 -11.49
CA GLU A 531 12.15 -16.68 -12.31
C GLU A 531 12.55 -17.69 -13.39
N ASN A 532 12.40 -18.98 -13.07
CA ASN A 532 12.79 -20.11 -13.93
C ASN A 532 11.59 -20.79 -14.61
N ALA A 533 10.39 -20.23 -14.48
CA ALA A 533 9.17 -20.81 -15.00
C ALA A 533 9.21 -20.91 -16.54
N LYS A 534 8.72 -22.03 -17.07
CA LYS A 534 8.73 -22.31 -18.52
C LYS A 534 7.32 -22.33 -19.09
N GLU A 535 7.19 -22.07 -20.39
CA GLU A 535 5.89 -22.16 -21.06
C GLU A 535 5.23 -23.52 -20.81
N GLY A 536 3.96 -23.51 -20.37
CA GLY A 536 3.20 -24.70 -20.01
C GLY A 536 3.47 -25.30 -18.62
N SER A 537 4.41 -24.75 -17.84
CA SER A 537 4.64 -25.18 -16.45
C SER A 537 3.56 -24.66 -15.49
N GLU A 538 3.38 -25.35 -14.37
CA GLU A 538 2.43 -24.91 -13.33
C GLU A 538 2.86 -23.59 -12.68
N ASP A 539 4.17 -23.39 -12.46
CA ASP A 539 4.69 -22.12 -11.93
C ASP A 539 4.35 -20.94 -12.86
N LEU A 540 4.42 -21.13 -14.19
CA LEU A 540 4.02 -20.07 -15.13
C LEU A 540 2.49 -19.86 -15.15
N ASN A 541 1.70 -20.93 -15.02
CA ASN A 541 0.25 -20.82 -14.93
C ASN A 541 -0.16 -20.01 -13.69
N GLU A 542 0.48 -20.28 -12.56
CA GLU A 542 0.27 -19.53 -11.32
C GLU A 542 0.78 -18.11 -11.43
N TRP A 543 1.99 -17.88 -11.94
CA TRP A 543 2.53 -16.53 -12.18
C TRP A 543 1.55 -15.66 -12.98
N ARG A 544 0.99 -16.20 -14.07
CA ARG A 544 0.00 -15.52 -14.91
C ARG A 544 -1.31 -15.28 -14.17
N GLU A 545 -1.80 -16.24 -13.40
CA GLU A 545 -3.05 -16.10 -12.64
C GLU A 545 -2.91 -15.09 -11.50
N LEU A 546 -1.82 -15.17 -10.72
CA LEU A 546 -1.50 -14.22 -9.65
C LEU A 546 -1.44 -12.79 -10.21
N ASN A 547 -0.65 -12.56 -11.25
CA ASN A 547 -0.57 -11.24 -11.89
C ASN A 547 -1.92 -10.79 -12.45
N THR A 548 -2.71 -11.69 -13.06
CA THR A 548 -4.05 -11.36 -13.56
C THR A 548 -4.95 -10.88 -12.42
N ARG A 549 -5.00 -11.62 -11.31
CA ARG A 549 -5.81 -11.25 -10.13
C ARG A 549 -5.32 -9.97 -9.47
N TRP A 550 -4.01 -9.75 -9.44
CA TRP A 550 -3.43 -8.55 -8.85
C TRP A 550 -3.67 -7.30 -9.72
N TYR A 551 -3.62 -7.42 -11.06
CA TYR A 551 -4.01 -6.35 -11.98
C TYR A 551 -5.49 -5.99 -11.83
N GLN A 552 -6.36 -6.99 -11.66
CA GLN A 552 -7.80 -6.79 -11.40
C GLN A 552 -8.02 -5.95 -10.13
N PHE A 553 -7.32 -6.31 -9.05
CA PHE A 553 -7.36 -5.57 -7.79
C PHE A 553 -6.78 -4.16 -7.94
N GLY A 554 -5.55 -4.05 -8.45
CA GLY A 554 -4.84 -2.77 -8.52
C GLY A 554 -5.49 -1.72 -9.41
N ALA A 555 -6.31 -2.11 -10.39
CA ALA A 555 -7.10 -1.16 -11.18
C ALA A 555 -8.11 -0.36 -10.33
N PHE A 556 -8.43 -0.83 -9.12
CA PHE A 556 -9.30 -0.18 -8.15
C PHE A 556 -8.58 0.26 -6.86
N ALA A 557 -7.24 0.33 -6.88
CA ALA A 557 -6.47 1.09 -5.88
C ALA A 557 -6.48 2.59 -6.23
N PRO A 558 -6.19 3.51 -5.28
CA PRO A 558 -6.08 4.94 -5.56
C PRO A 558 -5.09 5.25 -6.71
N LEU A 559 -3.91 4.64 -6.72
CA LEU A 559 -2.96 4.64 -7.84
C LEU A 559 -2.83 3.24 -8.46
N PHE A 560 -2.87 3.14 -9.79
CA PHE A 560 -2.76 1.87 -10.52
C PHE A 560 -1.34 1.65 -11.05
N ARG A 561 -0.49 0.95 -10.27
CA ARG A 561 0.94 0.81 -10.54
C ARG A 561 1.42 -0.65 -10.53
N VAL A 562 2.26 -0.98 -11.50
CA VAL A 562 2.94 -2.29 -11.62
C VAL A 562 4.43 -2.10 -11.45
N HIS A 563 5.05 -2.91 -10.60
CA HIS A 563 6.46 -2.85 -10.27
C HIS A 563 6.93 -4.19 -9.68
N GLY A 564 8.25 -4.40 -9.65
CA GLY A 564 8.91 -5.47 -8.91
C GLY A 564 10.13 -6.02 -9.65
N GLN A 565 10.78 -6.99 -9.02
CA GLN A 565 11.97 -7.68 -9.55
C GLN A 565 11.62 -8.60 -10.73
N TYR A 566 12.64 -9.08 -11.43
CA TYR A 566 12.46 -10.07 -12.51
C TYR A 566 11.63 -11.28 -12.04
N PRO A 567 10.66 -11.82 -12.83
CA PRO A 567 10.36 -11.54 -14.24
C PRO A 567 9.85 -10.14 -14.57
N TYR A 568 9.97 -9.73 -15.84
CA TYR A 568 9.44 -8.45 -16.32
C TYR A 568 7.90 -8.39 -16.22
N ARG A 569 7.37 -7.21 -15.90
CA ARG A 569 5.99 -7.03 -15.39
C ARG A 569 5.01 -6.40 -16.37
N GLU A 570 5.49 -6.03 -17.56
CA GLU A 570 4.62 -5.52 -18.60
C GLU A 570 3.62 -6.61 -19.02
N ILE A 571 2.39 -6.21 -19.33
CA ILE A 571 1.30 -7.14 -19.72
C ILE A 571 1.76 -8.12 -20.82
N PHE A 572 2.55 -7.64 -21.78
CA PHE A 572 3.08 -8.43 -22.90
C PHE A 572 4.26 -9.33 -22.55
N ASN A 573 4.92 -9.12 -21.39
CA ASN A 573 5.96 -10.00 -20.86
C ASN A 573 5.36 -11.09 -19.95
N ILE A 574 4.27 -10.79 -19.24
CA ILE A 574 3.56 -11.77 -18.40
C ILE A 574 2.86 -12.84 -19.26
N ALA A 575 2.20 -12.43 -20.34
CA ALA A 575 1.44 -13.35 -21.19
C ALA A 575 1.37 -12.91 -22.66
N PRO A 576 1.27 -13.86 -23.61
CA PRO A 576 1.07 -13.52 -25.02
C PRO A 576 -0.32 -12.94 -25.28
N GLN A 577 -0.47 -12.16 -26.34
CA GLN A 577 -1.65 -11.34 -26.63
C GLN A 577 -2.99 -12.10 -26.69
N ASN A 578 -2.97 -13.37 -27.05
CA ASN A 578 -4.16 -14.23 -27.14
C ASN A 578 -4.46 -15.00 -25.85
N HIS A 579 -3.64 -14.87 -24.80
CA HIS A 579 -3.83 -15.55 -23.53
C HIS A 579 -4.89 -14.83 -22.66
N PRO A 580 -5.73 -15.56 -21.91
CA PRO A 580 -6.74 -14.96 -21.01
C PRO A 580 -6.18 -13.92 -20.03
N ALA A 581 -4.96 -14.15 -19.52
CA ALA A 581 -4.25 -13.19 -18.65
C ALA A 581 -4.03 -11.83 -19.33
N TYR A 582 -3.48 -11.83 -20.55
CA TYR A 582 -3.26 -10.60 -21.32
C TYR A 582 -4.57 -9.85 -21.54
N LEU A 583 -5.61 -10.57 -21.98
CA LEU A 583 -6.92 -9.99 -22.28
C LEU A 583 -7.60 -9.40 -21.03
N SER A 584 -7.46 -10.07 -19.88
CA SER A 584 -7.98 -9.58 -18.61
C SER A 584 -7.23 -8.33 -18.12
N MET A 585 -5.89 -8.38 -18.08
CA MET A 585 -5.07 -7.23 -17.67
C MET A 585 -5.33 -6.02 -18.58
N LEU A 586 -5.41 -6.22 -19.89
CA LEU A 586 -5.75 -5.18 -20.85
C LEU A 586 -7.16 -4.63 -20.64
N TYR A 587 -8.14 -5.49 -20.32
CA TYR A 587 -9.50 -5.05 -20.02
C TYR A 587 -9.54 -4.13 -18.80
N TYR A 588 -8.90 -4.50 -17.69
CA TYR A 588 -8.88 -3.68 -16.47
C TYR A 588 -8.06 -2.40 -16.64
N ASN A 589 -6.97 -2.47 -17.40
CA ASN A 589 -6.22 -1.28 -17.78
C ASN A 589 -7.13 -0.32 -18.58
N LYS A 590 -7.79 -0.76 -19.65
CA LYS A 590 -8.73 0.10 -20.40
C LYS A 590 -9.92 0.58 -19.56
N LEU A 591 -10.44 -0.25 -18.66
CA LEU A 591 -11.52 0.12 -17.75
C LEU A 591 -11.10 1.27 -16.83
N ARG A 592 -9.86 1.28 -16.32
CA ARG A 592 -9.30 2.40 -15.54
C ARG A 592 -9.43 3.73 -16.29
N TYR A 593 -9.09 3.75 -17.58
CA TYR A 593 -9.18 4.95 -18.42
C TYR A 593 -10.61 5.32 -18.76
N ARG A 594 -11.49 4.35 -19.00
CA ARG A 594 -12.93 4.62 -19.14
C ARG A 594 -13.51 5.23 -17.88
N LEU A 595 -13.01 4.85 -16.70
CA LEU A 595 -13.39 5.41 -15.41
C LEU A 595 -12.69 6.74 -15.08
N MET A 596 -11.86 7.30 -15.96
CA MET A 596 -11.11 8.52 -15.65
C MET A 596 -11.98 9.70 -15.19
N PRO A 597 -13.18 9.97 -15.78
CA PRO A 597 -14.08 11.00 -15.24
C PRO A 597 -14.53 10.71 -13.80
N TYR A 598 -14.84 9.45 -13.47
CA TYR A 598 -15.20 9.04 -12.12
C TYR A 598 -13.99 9.19 -11.16
N ILE A 599 -12.86 8.58 -11.49
CA ILE A 599 -11.66 8.54 -10.64
C ILE A 599 -11.11 9.93 -10.40
N TYR A 600 -11.03 10.76 -11.45
CA TYR A 600 -10.51 12.13 -11.30
C TYR A 600 -11.46 13.02 -10.51
N SER A 601 -12.77 12.72 -10.53
CA SER A 601 -13.71 13.38 -9.64
C SER A 601 -13.49 13.00 -8.18
N LEU A 602 -13.11 11.75 -7.90
CA LEU A 602 -12.70 11.36 -6.54
C LEU A 602 -11.43 12.11 -6.11
N ALA A 603 -10.46 12.29 -7.02
CA ALA A 603 -9.25 13.06 -6.73
C ALA A 603 -9.56 14.54 -6.42
N GLY A 604 -10.51 15.16 -7.14
CA GLY A 604 -11.02 16.49 -6.79
C GLY A 604 -11.72 16.51 -5.43
N ALA A 605 -12.59 15.52 -5.17
CA ALA A 605 -13.30 15.40 -3.88
C ALA A 605 -12.35 15.19 -2.69
N VAL A 606 -11.20 14.54 -2.89
CA VAL A 606 -10.16 14.39 -1.85
C VAL A 606 -9.70 15.76 -1.31
N TYR A 607 -9.53 16.76 -2.17
CA TYR A 607 -9.15 18.11 -1.75
C TYR A 607 -10.35 18.96 -1.32
N HIS A 608 -11.40 18.99 -2.15
CA HIS A 608 -12.55 19.90 -1.96
C HIS A 608 -13.53 19.43 -0.88
N HIS A 609 -13.56 18.13 -0.58
CA HIS A 609 -14.49 17.50 0.36
C HIS A 609 -13.80 16.56 1.36
N ASP A 610 -12.47 16.63 1.45
CA ASP A 610 -11.65 15.79 2.36
C ASP A 610 -11.94 14.28 2.21
N TYR A 611 -12.31 13.87 1.01
CA TYR A 611 -12.80 12.53 0.70
C TYR A 611 -11.71 11.43 0.81
N THR A 612 -12.16 10.18 0.80
CA THR A 612 -11.33 8.97 0.84
C THR A 612 -11.70 8.05 -0.33
N MET A 613 -10.71 7.64 -1.13
CA MET A 613 -10.93 6.86 -2.37
C MET A 613 -11.13 5.36 -2.12
N MET A 614 -10.22 4.72 -1.38
CA MET A 614 -10.31 3.30 -1.01
C MET A 614 -10.87 3.20 0.41
N ARG A 615 -12.07 2.63 0.56
CA ARG A 615 -12.89 2.82 1.77
C ARG A 615 -13.27 1.47 2.36
N GLY A 616 -12.98 1.27 3.64
CA GLY A 616 -13.52 0.12 4.37
C GLY A 616 -15.04 0.18 4.37
N LEU A 617 -15.72 -0.97 4.26
CA LEU A 617 -17.19 -1.02 4.19
C LEU A 617 -17.88 -0.32 5.37
N ALA A 618 -17.22 -0.24 6.53
CA ALA A 618 -17.72 0.47 7.70
C ALA A 618 -17.93 1.98 7.48
N MET A 619 -17.23 2.61 6.53
CA MET A 619 -17.40 4.03 6.22
C MET A 619 -18.78 4.33 5.62
N ASP A 620 -19.23 3.48 4.70
CA ASP A 620 -20.48 3.68 3.95
C ASP A 620 -21.66 2.92 4.56
N PHE A 621 -21.38 1.87 5.33
CA PHE A 621 -22.37 0.96 5.90
C PHE A 621 -22.24 0.79 7.42
N THR A 622 -21.89 1.88 8.14
CA THR A 622 -21.60 1.87 9.58
C THR A 622 -22.70 1.23 10.42
N SER A 623 -23.97 1.35 10.02
CA SER A 623 -25.11 0.74 10.74
C SER A 623 -25.18 -0.80 10.66
N ASP A 624 -24.38 -1.42 9.79
CA ASP A 624 -24.35 -2.86 9.57
C ASP A 624 -23.08 -3.48 10.17
N ALA A 625 -23.14 -3.86 11.46
CA ALA A 625 -21.99 -4.41 12.18
C ALA A 625 -21.36 -5.67 11.53
N LYS A 626 -22.05 -6.34 10.59
CA LYS A 626 -21.50 -7.47 9.85
C LYS A 626 -20.37 -7.07 8.91
N VAL A 627 -20.28 -5.80 8.52
CA VAL A 627 -19.20 -5.31 7.66
C VAL A 627 -17.90 -5.08 8.41
N TYR A 628 -17.93 -5.02 9.74
CA TYR A 628 -16.82 -4.47 10.51
C TYR A 628 -15.53 -5.29 10.36
N ASN A 629 -15.66 -6.61 10.29
CA ASN A 629 -14.52 -7.54 10.20
C ASN A 629 -14.28 -8.05 8.77
N ILE A 630 -14.89 -7.44 7.75
CA ILE A 630 -14.66 -7.83 6.36
C ILE A 630 -13.33 -7.23 5.90
N ASP A 631 -12.36 -8.10 5.66
CA ASP A 631 -10.98 -7.75 5.27
C ASP A 631 -10.70 -7.95 3.78
N ASP A 632 -11.71 -8.35 3.01
CA ASP A 632 -11.53 -8.87 1.65
C ASP A 632 -12.46 -8.21 0.61
N GLN A 633 -13.14 -7.13 1.01
CA GLN A 633 -14.05 -6.29 0.22
C GLN A 633 -13.93 -4.83 0.67
N TYR A 634 -14.07 -3.89 -0.26
CA TYR A 634 -14.02 -2.46 0.04
C TYR A 634 -14.81 -1.66 -1.00
N MET A 635 -15.12 -0.40 -0.68
CA MET A 635 -15.67 0.54 -1.65
C MET A 635 -14.55 1.34 -2.32
N PHE A 636 -14.55 1.40 -3.65
CA PHE A 636 -13.71 2.32 -4.43
C PHE A 636 -14.56 3.51 -4.89
N GLY A 637 -14.43 4.62 -4.15
CA GLY A 637 -15.39 5.72 -4.17
C GLY A 637 -16.80 5.27 -3.80
N PRO A 638 -17.84 6.06 -4.10
CA PRO A 638 -19.21 5.73 -3.69
C PRO A 638 -19.87 4.60 -4.51
N ALA A 639 -19.29 4.18 -5.64
CA ALA A 639 -20.01 3.40 -6.64
C ALA A 639 -19.57 1.95 -6.80
N PHE A 640 -18.38 1.55 -6.35
CA PHE A 640 -17.85 0.21 -6.65
C PHE A 640 -17.51 -0.56 -5.38
N MET A 641 -18.26 -1.61 -5.07
CA MET A 641 -17.82 -2.63 -4.13
C MET A 641 -16.90 -3.62 -4.86
N VAL A 642 -15.63 -3.60 -4.46
CA VAL A 642 -14.54 -4.35 -5.07
C VAL A 642 -14.28 -5.61 -4.26
N CYS A 643 -14.25 -6.76 -4.92
CA CYS A 643 -14.07 -8.07 -4.27
C CYS A 643 -12.90 -8.86 -4.90
N PRO A 644 -11.63 -8.57 -4.58
CA PRO A 644 -10.45 -9.23 -5.17
C PRO A 644 -10.40 -10.75 -4.99
N VAL A 645 -10.07 -11.52 -6.02
CA VAL A 645 -9.85 -12.97 -5.86
C VAL A 645 -8.40 -13.21 -5.45
N TYR A 646 -8.18 -13.74 -4.26
CA TYR A 646 -6.84 -13.90 -3.67
C TYR A 646 -6.45 -15.37 -3.44
N GLU A 647 -7.15 -16.33 -4.06
CA GLU A 647 -6.84 -17.76 -3.96
C GLU A 647 -6.56 -18.33 -5.35
N TYR A 648 -5.46 -19.08 -5.49
CA TYR A 648 -5.09 -19.69 -6.76
C TYR A 648 -6.17 -20.67 -7.23
N LYS A 649 -6.50 -20.63 -8.52
CA LYS A 649 -7.52 -21.46 -9.20
C LYS A 649 -8.96 -21.20 -8.76
N ALA A 650 -9.22 -20.28 -7.83
CA ALA A 650 -10.58 -19.91 -7.48
C ALA A 650 -11.32 -19.32 -8.70
N ARG A 651 -12.55 -19.78 -8.91
CA ARG A 651 -13.46 -19.34 -9.99
C ARG A 651 -14.78 -18.80 -9.46
N ASN A 652 -14.93 -18.77 -8.15
CA ASN A 652 -16.00 -18.16 -7.39
C ASN A 652 -15.41 -17.75 -6.03
N ARG A 653 -16.08 -16.84 -5.35
CA ARG A 653 -15.77 -16.52 -3.95
C ARG A 653 -17.02 -16.08 -3.21
N GLU A 654 -16.98 -16.17 -1.89
CA GLU A 654 -18.03 -15.63 -1.05
C GLU A 654 -17.90 -14.10 -1.00
N VAL A 655 -19.03 -13.40 -1.11
CA VAL A 655 -19.16 -11.94 -1.00
C VAL A 655 -20.31 -11.64 -0.06
N TYR A 656 -20.11 -10.65 0.82
CA TYR A 656 -21.18 -10.10 1.63
C TYR A 656 -21.69 -8.83 0.96
N PHE A 657 -22.98 -8.76 0.70
CA PHE A 657 -23.62 -7.55 0.21
C PHE A 657 -24.09 -6.76 1.43
N PRO A 658 -23.48 -5.60 1.77
CA PRO A 658 -23.92 -4.80 2.89
C PRO A 658 -25.41 -4.48 2.84
N LYS A 659 -26.03 -4.35 4.01
CA LYS A 659 -27.45 -4.01 4.12
C LYS A 659 -27.70 -2.59 3.62
N ASN A 660 -28.19 -2.48 2.39
CA ASN A 660 -28.65 -1.26 1.76
C ASN A 660 -29.95 -1.52 0.97
N LYS A 661 -30.28 -0.67 -0.02
CA LYS A 661 -31.44 -0.86 -0.89
C LYS A 661 -31.25 -2.03 -1.87
N GLY A 662 -30.04 -2.20 -2.40
CA GLY A 662 -29.60 -3.35 -3.18
C GLY A 662 -28.33 -3.04 -3.98
N TRP A 663 -27.93 -3.99 -4.82
CA TRP A 663 -26.71 -3.98 -5.60
C TRP A 663 -26.97 -4.44 -7.04
N TYR A 664 -26.07 -4.09 -7.96
CA TYR A 664 -26.05 -4.58 -9.32
C TYR A 664 -24.66 -5.15 -9.64
N ASP A 665 -24.62 -6.33 -10.27
CA ASP A 665 -23.41 -6.83 -10.89
C ASP A 665 -22.99 -5.88 -12.03
N PHE A 666 -21.77 -5.36 -11.97
CA PHE A 666 -21.29 -4.35 -12.92
C PHE A 666 -21.28 -4.85 -14.38
N TYR A 667 -20.93 -6.12 -14.57
CA TYR A 667 -20.70 -6.70 -15.90
C TYR A 667 -22.00 -7.08 -16.61
N THR A 668 -23.05 -7.41 -15.86
CA THR A 668 -24.31 -7.93 -16.39
C THR A 668 -25.51 -7.02 -16.12
N GLY A 669 -25.40 -6.08 -15.18
CA GLY A 669 -26.49 -5.23 -14.70
C GLY A 669 -27.54 -5.99 -13.88
N ARG A 670 -27.28 -7.25 -13.51
CA ARG A 670 -28.23 -8.06 -12.75
C ARG A 670 -28.30 -7.59 -11.31
N TYR A 671 -29.52 -7.47 -10.80
CA TYR A 671 -29.77 -7.08 -9.42
C TYR A 671 -29.37 -8.17 -8.42
N GLN A 672 -28.89 -7.74 -7.26
CA GLN A 672 -28.54 -8.54 -6.10
C GLN A 672 -29.04 -7.84 -4.82
N GLU A 673 -29.70 -8.59 -3.96
CA GLU A 673 -30.22 -8.10 -2.68
C GLU A 673 -29.07 -7.74 -1.72
N GLY A 674 -29.26 -6.69 -0.91
CA GLY A 674 -28.36 -6.33 0.19
C GLY A 674 -28.66 -7.11 1.48
N GLY A 675 -27.71 -7.09 2.41
CA GLY A 675 -27.80 -7.74 3.73
C GLY A 675 -27.55 -9.26 3.72
N VAL A 676 -27.11 -9.83 2.59
CA VAL A 676 -26.93 -11.27 2.40
C VAL A 676 -25.50 -11.63 2.01
N LYS A 677 -25.10 -12.86 2.33
CA LYS A 677 -23.82 -13.44 1.93
C LYS A 677 -24.08 -14.46 0.82
N LYS A 678 -23.28 -14.43 -0.25
CA LYS A 678 -23.51 -15.27 -1.43
C LYS A 678 -22.21 -15.66 -2.10
N MET A 679 -22.17 -16.88 -2.62
CA MET A 679 -21.13 -17.33 -3.53
C MET A 679 -21.37 -16.70 -4.90
N VAL A 680 -20.39 -15.96 -5.42
CA VAL A 680 -20.49 -15.26 -6.71
C VAL A 680 -19.46 -15.77 -7.70
N ASP A 681 -19.80 -15.73 -8.99
CA ASP A 681 -18.89 -16.12 -10.06
C ASP A 681 -17.69 -15.16 -10.12
N ALA A 682 -16.51 -15.72 -10.23
CA ALA A 682 -15.24 -15.01 -10.30
C ALA A 682 -14.32 -15.68 -11.33
N PRO A 683 -14.73 -15.76 -12.62
CA PRO A 683 -13.95 -16.43 -13.64
C PRO A 683 -12.55 -15.81 -13.75
N TYR A 684 -11.59 -16.55 -14.31
CA TYR A 684 -10.19 -16.11 -14.42
C TYR A 684 -10.04 -14.64 -14.87
N GLU A 685 -10.80 -14.26 -15.89
CA GLU A 685 -10.68 -12.96 -16.54
C GLU A 685 -11.42 -11.81 -15.82
N ARG A 686 -12.24 -12.08 -14.80
CA ARG A 686 -13.02 -11.05 -14.10
C ARG A 686 -13.00 -11.24 -12.58
N MET A 687 -12.78 -10.13 -11.88
CA MET A 687 -12.99 -9.98 -10.45
C MET A 687 -14.44 -9.56 -10.20
N PRO A 688 -15.15 -10.12 -9.20
CA PRO A 688 -16.49 -9.66 -8.85
C PRO A 688 -16.49 -8.17 -8.49
N LEU A 689 -17.43 -7.44 -9.09
CA LEU A 689 -17.55 -5.99 -8.95
C LEU A 689 -19.03 -5.62 -8.94
N PHE A 690 -19.46 -4.90 -7.90
CA PHE A 690 -20.86 -4.59 -7.69
C PHE A 690 -21.07 -3.09 -7.46
N VAL A 691 -22.24 -2.60 -7.87
CA VAL A 691 -22.61 -1.20 -7.82
C VAL A 691 -23.86 -1.03 -6.96
N PRO A 692 -23.89 -0.14 -5.95
CA PRO A 692 -25.07 0.01 -5.11
C PRO A 692 -26.21 0.70 -5.87
N GLU A 693 -27.47 0.41 -5.51
CA GLU A 693 -28.61 1.21 -5.95
C GLU A 693 -28.39 2.70 -5.58
N GLY A 694 -28.67 3.58 -6.52
CA GLY A 694 -28.43 5.03 -6.43
C GLY A 694 -27.12 5.51 -7.04
N ALA A 695 -26.19 4.62 -7.43
CA ALA A 695 -24.93 5.07 -8.00
C ALA A 695 -25.10 5.77 -9.36
N ILE A 696 -24.36 6.86 -9.56
CA ILE A 696 -24.24 7.59 -10.83
C ILE A 696 -22.76 7.56 -11.22
N ILE A 697 -22.44 6.99 -12.38
CA ILE A 697 -21.06 6.72 -12.78
C ILE A 697 -20.80 7.30 -14.17
N PRO A 698 -19.94 8.33 -14.30
CA PRO A 698 -19.51 8.84 -15.60
C PRO A 698 -18.35 8.01 -16.17
N PHE A 699 -18.52 7.54 -17.40
CA PHE A 699 -17.47 6.88 -18.19
C PHE A 699 -17.08 7.73 -19.39
N GLY A 700 -15.77 7.86 -19.61
CA GLY A 700 -15.20 8.58 -20.74
C GLY A 700 -14.98 7.71 -21.99
N PRO A 701 -14.45 8.32 -23.07
CA PRO A 701 -14.08 7.60 -24.28
C PRO A 701 -12.88 6.66 -24.05
N GLU A 702 -12.53 5.85 -25.05
CA GLU A 702 -11.27 5.10 -25.01
C GLU A 702 -10.08 6.06 -25.08
N LEU A 703 -9.14 5.89 -24.16
CA LEU A 703 -7.93 6.69 -24.03
C LEU A 703 -6.67 5.82 -24.07
N GLN A 704 -5.54 6.38 -24.50
CA GLN A 704 -4.19 5.81 -24.44
C GLN A 704 -3.35 6.42 -23.30
N TYR A 705 -3.72 7.62 -22.86
CA TYR A 705 -3.19 8.35 -21.72
C TYR A 705 -4.30 9.30 -21.22
N ALA A 706 -4.27 9.75 -19.96
CA ALA A 706 -5.42 10.31 -19.26
C ALA A 706 -6.02 11.59 -19.88
N THR A 707 -5.25 12.28 -20.72
CA THR A 707 -5.61 13.55 -21.38
C THR A 707 -5.71 13.47 -22.91
N GLU A 708 -5.66 12.27 -23.52
CA GLU A 708 -5.67 12.09 -25.00
C GLU A 708 -6.87 12.77 -25.67
N LYS A 709 -8.06 12.64 -25.07
CA LYS A 709 -9.30 13.18 -25.60
C LYS A 709 -10.08 13.84 -24.47
N LYS A 710 -10.75 14.95 -24.79
CA LYS A 710 -11.76 15.51 -23.89
C LYS A 710 -12.91 14.50 -23.75
N PRO A 711 -13.51 14.33 -22.56
CA PRO A 711 -14.57 13.36 -22.36
C PRO A 711 -15.89 13.89 -22.93
N ASP A 712 -16.07 13.71 -24.24
CA ASP A 712 -17.27 14.03 -24.99
C ASP A 712 -17.50 12.98 -26.12
N PRO A 713 -18.56 12.16 -26.05
CA PRO A 713 -19.57 12.10 -24.99
C PRO A 713 -19.03 11.47 -23.69
N ILE A 714 -19.76 11.70 -22.58
CA ILE A 714 -19.68 10.87 -21.36
C ILE A 714 -20.86 9.91 -21.35
N ASP A 715 -20.59 8.62 -21.18
CA ASP A 715 -21.61 7.62 -20.86
C ASP A 715 -21.92 7.71 -19.35
N LEU A 716 -23.12 8.17 -19.01
CA LEU A 716 -23.55 8.39 -17.63
C LEU A 716 -24.50 7.27 -17.19
N TYR A 717 -23.94 6.26 -16.52
CA TYR A 717 -24.72 5.14 -15.99
C TYR A 717 -25.38 5.54 -14.67
N VAL A 718 -26.70 5.33 -14.58
CA VAL A 718 -27.51 5.58 -13.39
C VAL A 718 -28.14 4.27 -12.94
N TYR A 719 -27.67 3.75 -11.81
CA TYR A 719 -28.16 2.51 -11.21
C TYR A 719 -29.36 2.82 -10.32
N THR A 720 -30.56 2.65 -10.85
CA THR A 720 -31.83 3.03 -10.20
C THR A 720 -32.17 2.15 -8.98
N GLY A 721 -33.18 2.53 -8.20
CA GLY A 721 -33.64 1.80 -7.00
C GLY A 721 -33.45 2.57 -5.69
N ALA A 722 -32.62 3.59 -5.70
CA ALA A 722 -32.44 4.55 -4.61
C ALA A 722 -32.10 5.94 -5.16
N ASP A 723 -32.30 6.97 -4.34
CA ASP A 723 -31.80 8.31 -4.66
C ASP A 723 -30.27 8.28 -4.74
N GLY A 724 -29.71 9.16 -5.56
CA GLY A 724 -28.30 9.14 -5.90
C GLY A 724 -27.76 10.52 -6.19
N SER A 725 -26.49 10.75 -5.89
CA SER A 725 -25.79 11.96 -6.29
C SER A 725 -24.33 11.67 -6.61
N PHE A 726 -23.81 12.38 -7.60
CA PHE A 726 -22.40 12.39 -7.95
C PHE A 726 -22.04 13.75 -8.52
N GLU A 727 -20.85 14.26 -8.25
CA GLU A 727 -20.37 15.50 -8.83
C GLU A 727 -19.19 15.20 -9.75
N LEU A 728 -19.33 15.52 -11.04
CA LEU A 728 -18.23 15.44 -12.00
C LEU A 728 -17.33 16.65 -11.82
N TYR A 729 -16.07 16.41 -11.44
CA TYR A 729 -15.04 17.44 -11.29
C TYR A 729 -14.05 17.39 -12.45
N GLU A 730 -13.72 18.56 -12.99
CA GLU A 730 -12.73 18.76 -14.04
C GLU A 730 -11.94 20.05 -13.77
N ASP A 731 -10.65 20.04 -14.11
CA ASP A 731 -9.75 21.20 -14.01
C ASP A 731 -8.68 21.15 -15.12
N GLU A 732 -7.64 21.97 -14.99
CA GLU A 732 -6.51 22.05 -15.94
C GLU A 732 -5.55 20.86 -15.89
N ASN A 733 -5.83 19.83 -15.08
CA ASN A 733 -5.19 18.53 -14.96
C ASN A 733 -3.78 18.51 -14.32
N VAL A 734 -2.97 19.55 -14.54
CA VAL A 734 -1.52 19.51 -14.26
C VAL A 734 -1.00 20.60 -13.32
N ASN A 735 -1.79 21.63 -13.02
CA ASN A 735 -1.35 22.80 -12.23
C ASN A 735 -2.20 23.03 -10.97
N TYR A 736 -1.75 23.94 -10.11
CA TYR A 736 -2.43 24.29 -8.85
C TYR A 736 -3.52 25.38 -8.98
N ASN A 737 -3.97 25.73 -10.18
CA ASN A 737 -4.98 26.80 -10.31
C ASN A 737 -6.34 26.44 -9.69
N TYR A 738 -6.63 25.16 -9.44
CA TYR A 738 -7.80 24.73 -8.67
C TYR A 738 -7.83 25.33 -7.26
N GLU A 739 -6.67 25.62 -6.65
CA GLU A 739 -6.56 26.33 -5.37
C GLU A 739 -7.14 27.75 -5.46
N LYS A 740 -7.14 28.34 -6.66
CA LYS A 740 -7.67 29.67 -6.99
C LYS A 740 -9.08 29.61 -7.60
N GLY A 741 -9.75 28.46 -7.51
CA GLY A 741 -11.10 28.25 -8.05
C GLY A 741 -11.18 27.96 -9.54
N LYS A 742 -10.06 27.62 -10.20
CA LYS A 742 -10.04 27.21 -11.62
C LYS A 742 -10.31 25.72 -11.77
N PHE A 743 -11.56 25.36 -11.55
CA PHE A 743 -12.11 24.04 -11.79
C PHE A 743 -13.61 24.19 -12.09
N ALA A 744 -14.21 23.15 -12.65
CA ALA A 744 -15.64 23.07 -12.86
C ALA A 744 -16.23 21.81 -12.22
N ALA A 745 -17.44 21.96 -11.70
CA ALA A 745 -18.22 20.92 -11.08
C ALA A 745 -19.59 20.82 -11.76
N ILE A 746 -19.99 19.62 -12.17
CA ILE A 746 -21.31 19.33 -12.72
C ILE A 746 -22.02 18.35 -11.77
N PRO A 747 -22.98 18.82 -10.97
CA PRO A 747 -23.70 17.96 -10.04
C PRO A 747 -24.76 17.14 -10.78
N PHE A 748 -24.76 15.82 -10.56
CA PHE A 748 -25.80 14.89 -10.97
C PHE A 748 -26.61 14.46 -9.76
N THR A 749 -27.93 14.49 -9.86
CA THR A 749 -28.82 13.96 -8.82
C THR A 749 -29.92 13.11 -9.44
N TYR A 750 -30.06 11.87 -8.98
CA TYR A 750 -31.14 10.98 -9.36
C TYR A 750 -32.17 10.89 -8.23
N ASN A 751 -33.43 11.11 -8.57
CA ASN A 751 -34.55 10.90 -7.67
C ASN A 751 -35.29 9.62 -8.09
N GLU A 752 -35.30 8.62 -7.22
CA GLU A 752 -35.90 7.31 -7.47
C GLU A 752 -37.42 7.37 -7.50
N LYS A 753 -38.03 8.23 -6.66
CA LYS A 753 -39.48 8.38 -6.61
C LYS A 753 -40.04 9.02 -7.87
N GLU A 754 -39.37 10.03 -8.39
CA GLU A 754 -39.72 10.73 -9.64
C GLU A 754 -39.17 10.02 -10.88
N LYS A 755 -38.30 9.01 -10.71
CA LYS A 755 -37.59 8.33 -11.79
C LYS A 755 -36.90 9.33 -12.72
N LYS A 756 -36.12 10.24 -12.13
CA LYS A 756 -35.60 11.39 -12.85
C LYS A 756 -34.17 11.69 -12.47
N LEU A 757 -33.31 11.78 -13.48
CA LEU A 757 -31.97 12.34 -13.35
C LEU A 757 -32.03 13.84 -13.61
N VAL A 758 -31.35 14.62 -12.78
CA VAL A 758 -31.04 16.03 -13.03
C VAL A 758 -29.55 16.14 -13.28
N ILE A 759 -29.19 16.69 -14.43
CA ILE A 759 -27.86 17.21 -14.73
C ILE A 759 -27.90 18.69 -14.37
N GLY A 760 -27.28 19.06 -13.27
CA GLY A 760 -27.38 20.41 -12.71
C GLY A 760 -26.63 21.47 -13.50
N GLU A 761 -26.79 22.72 -13.07
CA GLU A 761 -26.01 23.85 -13.63
C GLU A 761 -24.53 23.65 -13.30
N ARG A 762 -23.66 23.89 -14.30
CA ARG A 762 -22.22 23.83 -14.13
C ARG A 762 -21.77 24.94 -13.19
N LYS A 763 -20.96 24.61 -12.19
CA LYS A 763 -20.35 25.56 -11.26
C LYS A 763 -18.88 25.71 -11.58
N GLY A 764 -18.39 26.94 -11.66
CA GLY A 764 -16.98 27.21 -11.97
C GLY A 764 -16.62 27.05 -13.44
N GLU A 765 -15.38 27.37 -13.75
CA GLU A 765 -14.79 27.37 -15.08
C GLU A 765 -13.26 27.26 -14.97
N PHE A 766 -12.63 26.78 -16.02
CA PHE A 766 -11.17 26.74 -16.13
C PHE A 766 -10.75 26.81 -17.60
N ASP A 767 -9.48 27.13 -17.84
CA ASP A 767 -8.96 27.32 -19.19
C ASP A 767 -8.93 25.98 -19.95
N GLY A 768 -9.52 25.96 -21.14
CA GLY A 768 -9.62 24.75 -21.96
C GLY A 768 -10.80 23.83 -21.63
N MET A 769 -11.67 24.20 -20.70
CA MET A 769 -12.93 23.50 -20.39
C MET A 769 -13.83 23.30 -21.63
N LEU A 770 -14.62 22.23 -21.64
CA LEU A 770 -15.72 22.08 -22.60
C LEU A 770 -16.92 22.95 -22.20
N GLU A 771 -17.23 23.97 -23.00
CA GLU A 771 -18.45 24.76 -22.84
C GLU A 771 -19.70 23.92 -23.17
N PHE A 772 -19.63 23.15 -24.25
CA PHE A 772 -20.65 22.24 -24.72
C PHE A 772 -20.14 20.80 -24.70
N ARG A 773 -20.97 19.86 -24.26
CA ARG A 773 -20.67 18.43 -24.29
C ARG A 773 -21.93 17.58 -24.41
N LYS A 774 -21.77 16.29 -24.61
CA LYS A 774 -22.87 15.33 -24.64
C LYS A 774 -22.78 14.34 -23.48
N PHE A 775 -23.93 14.04 -22.91
CA PHE A 775 -24.11 12.93 -21.99
C PHE A 775 -25.00 11.87 -22.65
N ASN A 776 -24.52 10.64 -22.74
CA ASN A 776 -25.33 9.48 -23.08
C ASN A 776 -25.81 8.84 -21.78
N VAL A 777 -27.07 9.04 -21.40
CA VAL A 777 -27.59 8.60 -20.10
C VAL A 777 -28.16 7.19 -20.19
N ILE A 778 -27.64 6.27 -19.38
CA ILE A 778 -28.03 4.86 -19.35
C ILE A 778 -28.60 4.50 -17.98
N PHE A 779 -29.88 4.11 -17.93
CA PHE A 779 -30.52 3.66 -16.69
C PHE A 779 -30.42 2.13 -16.54
N VAL A 780 -29.84 1.69 -15.43
CA VAL A 780 -29.79 0.29 -15.02
C VAL A 780 -30.85 0.05 -13.96
N SER A 781 -31.72 -0.95 -14.15
CA SER A 781 -32.78 -1.28 -13.19
C SER A 781 -33.00 -2.78 -13.09
N LYS A 782 -33.75 -3.23 -12.07
CA LYS A 782 -34.14 -4.64 -11.89
C LYS A 782 -34.84 -5.22 -13.13
N ASN A 783 -35.64 -4.38 -13.81
CA ASN A 783 -36.41 -4.78 -14.99
C ASN A 783 -35.65 -4.55 -16.31
N ASN A 784 -34.59 -3.73 -16.29
CA ASN A 784 -33.73 -3.46 -17.43
C ASN A 784 -32.25 -3.62 -17.02
N PRO A 785 -31.77 -4.86 -16.86
CA PRO A 785 -30.38 -5.12 -16.51
C PRO A 785 -29.46 -4.81 -17.71
N VAL A 786 -28.62 -3.78 -17.54
CA VAL A 786 -27.63 -3.37 -18.53
C VAL A 786 -26.25 -3.44 -17.89
N GLY A 787 -25.43 -4.38 -18.37
CA GLY A 787 -24.03 -4.46 -18.00
C GLY A 787 -23.18 -3.39 -18.69
N PHE A 788 -21.99 -3.11 -18.14
CA PHE A 788 -21.06 -2.18 -18.77
C PHE A 788 -20.57 -2.69 -20.13
N LYS A 789 -20.93 -1.95 -21.19
CA LYS A 789 -20.58 -2.24 -22.59
C LYS A 789 -20.16 -0.94 -23.28
N PRO A 790 -18.93 -0.46 -23.01
CA PRO A 790 -18.45 0.78 -23.62
C PRO A 790 -18.52 0.64 -25.14
N ASP A 791 -18.95 1.70 -25.81
CA ASP A 791 -19.15 1.83 -27.28
C ASP A 791 -20.40 1.15 -27.88
N MET A 792 -21.15 0.36 -27.11
CA MET A 792 -22.42 -0.25 -27.54
C MET A 792 -23.61 0.13 -26.65
N ALA A 793 -23.40 1.00 -25.67
CA ALA A 793 -24.42 1.39 -24.72
C ALA A 793 -25.45 2.33 -25.39
N GLU A 794 -26.68 1.84 -25.54
CA GLU A 794 -27.81 2.65 -26.03
C GLU A 794 -28.45 3.38 -24.84
N GLY A 795 -28.35 4.71 -24.83
CA GLY A 795 -28.93 5.59 -23.81
C GLY A 795 -29.66 6.78 -24.41
N ILE A 796 -30.03 7.72 -23.55
CA ILE A 796 -30.63 9.00 -23.95
C ILE A 796 -29.50 10.00 -24.13
N LEU A 797 -29.25 10.41 -25.37
CA LEU A 797 -28.26 11.44 -25.67
C LEU A 797 -28.81 12.83 -25.34
N VAL A 798 -28.05 13.57 -24.53
CA VAL A 798 -28.38 14.91 -24.05
C VAL A 798 -27.24 15.85 -24.41
N GLU A 799 -27.56 16.95 -25.08
CA GLU A 799 -26.61 18.05 -25.30
C GLU A 799 -26.66 18.99 -24.09
N TYR A 800 -25.49 19.32 -23.54
CA TYR A 800 -25.35 20.11 -22.33
C TYR A 800 -24.41 21.29 -22.58
N ASP A 801 -24.91 22.50 -22.31
CA ASP A 801 -24.19 23.78 -22.48
C ASP A 801 -23.76 24.40 -21.13
N GLY A 802 -24.02 23.71 -20.02
CA GLY A 802 -23.83 24.24 -18.66
C GLY A 802 -25.14 24.52 -17.94
N THR A 803 -26.28 24.55 -18.63
CA THR A 803 -27.60 24.78 -18.02
C THR A 803 -28.24 23.49 -17.52
N ARG A 804 -29.12 23.61 -16.53
CA ARG A 804 -29.80 22.47 -15.90
C ARG A 804 -30.67 21.70 -16.89
N ILE A 805 -30.54 20.38 -16.91
CA ILE A 805 -31.35 19.46 -17.71
C ILE A 805 -31.98 18.37 -16.83
N GLU A 806 -33.23 18.01 -17.13
CA GLU A 806 -33.90 16.86 -16.54
C GLU A 806 -34.04 15.73 -17.56
N VAL A 807 -33.70 14.50 -17.16
CA VAL A 807 -33.75 13.31 -18.00
C VAL A 807 -34.62 12.25 -17.29
N PRO A 808 -35.81 11.93 -17.82
CA PRO A 808 -36.67 10.90 -17.23
C PRO A 808 -36.11 9.49 -17.47
N ALA A 809 -36.19 8.64 -16.46
CA ALA A 809 -36.01 7.20 -16.57
C ALA A 809 -37.37 6.57 -16.90
N ASN A 810 -37.60 6.25 -18.17
CA ASN A 810 -38.84 5.62 -18.64
C ASN A 810 -39.00 4.19 -18.17
#